data_AF-A0A7Z9D249-F1
#
_entry.id   AF-A0A7Z9D249-F1
#
_cell.length_a   1.000
_cell.length_b   1.000
_cell.length_c   1.000
_cell.angle_alpha   90.00
_cell.angle_beta   90.00
_cell.angle_gamma   90.00
#
_symmetry.space_group_name_H-M   'P 1'
#
loop_
_entity.id
_entity.type
_entity.pdbx_description
1 polymer ?
#
loop_
_entity_poly.entity_id
_entity_poly.type
_entity_poly.pdbx_seq_one_letter_code
_entity_poly.pdbx_strand_id
1 'polypeptide(L)'
;MPIKELSIDIESYSEVDLRKSGVYRYAEDDSFEILLLAVSIDNGPVTVYDLTKEELPQEILHALVDETITKWAFNASFERICLSNWLKKHHPELLSDGFLSSNSWRCSMVWSAYLGLPFSLEGVGTVLKLKDQKLKEGGDLICYFCLPCKPTKVNGGRTRNFPNHAPDKWSAFIDYNKRDVEVELAIKEKLHNHPVPDFVWDEYHQDQVINDRGIGIDVDFVKAAIGIDEESKTKIQEELRKLTGLDNPNSVLQMIGWLREHGVTTDSLDKNAVKELLKTVDEKTAQVLKLRQKAAKSSVSKYQSMMNCICKDGRARGMFQFYGVNRTGRWCLTGDHEVLTRDGWIRLDEWSGGAIACYNVQSSQISFQKSEAVQFDFNGLLYHISDKRIDQISTGDHKMLVKRRYDKEWEASTVSELPSSRFAIPITGNRQYQTCLEASQLRVIIMTQADGHFTNEGILRFHFSKQRKIDRCKTLLRRAEIPFVEKKNKTSTTISVPVRSLPIWLRTFRDKVFGNWMIDENPDIIFDELPNWDGYYASNNTIQYTTTIKQNADIIQALAHLSGRAALVSKKHEDVENWKTAYIVNIWLSPKNQHEVKDKTTLVDYQGKVYCASTPTGFFIVRRNGKVWVTGNSGRNIQVQNLPQNHLPDLEEARNCSKLVT
;
A
#
# COMPACT_ATOMS: atom_id res chain seq x y z
N MET A 1 42.13 26.17 -17.16
CA MET A 1 40.89 27.00 -17.25
C MET A 1 40.27 26.99 -15.86
N PRO A 2 39.54 28.04 -15.42
CA PRO A 2 38.83 27.98 -14.15
C PRO A 2 37.81 26.82 -14.19
N ILE A 3 37.74 26.05 -13.10
CA ILE A 3 36.76 24.96 -12.94
C ILE A 3 35.35 25.55 -13.07
N LYS A 4 34.48 24.88 -13.81
CA LYS A 4 33.08 25.28 -13.98
C LYS A 4 32.12 24.33 -13.29
N GLU A 5 32.41 23.03 -13.35
CA GLU A 5 31.59 22.04 -12.68
C GLU A 5 32.36 20.83 -12.16
N LEU A 6 31.77 20.21 -11.13
CA LEU A 6 32.22 18.95 -10.54
C LEU A 6 31.10 17.92 -10.64
N SER A 7 31.40 16.66 -10.95
CA SER A 7 30.50 15.52 -10.71
C SER A 7 31.11 14.64 -9.63
N ILE A 8 30.34 14.35 -8.59
CA ILE A 8 30.82 13.86 -7.30
C ILE A 8 30.03 12.63 -6.89
N ASP A 9 30.73 11.61 -6.40
CA ASP A 9 30.15 10.48 -5.69
C ASP A 9 31.00 10.16 -4.46
N ILE A 10 30.36 9.83 -3.34
CA ILE A 10 31.07 9.57 -2.08
C ILE A 10 30.70 8.20 -1.51
N GLU A 11 31.69 7.55 -0.91
CA GLU A 11 31.46 6.41 -0.04
C GLU A 11 31.74 6.82 1.39
N SER A 12 30.87 6.47 2.32
CA SER A 12 30.93 6.97 3.70
C SER A 12 30.56 5.92 4.73
N TYR A 13 31.07 6.12 5.95
CA TYR A 13 30.80 5.27 7.11
C TYR A 13 30.15 6.08 8.22
N SER A 14 29.23 5.47 8.95
CA SER A 14 28.73 5.95 10.25
C SER A 14 28.24 4.75 11.06
N GLU A 15 28.31 4.82 12.39
CA GLU A 15 27.65 3.86 13.27
C GLU A 15 26.12 3.97 13.21
N VAL A 16 25.62 5.15 12.84
CA VAL A 16 24.19 5.41 12.71
C VAL A 16 23.65 4.75 11.43
N ASP A 17 22.51 4.08 11.52
CA ASP A 17 21.84 3.46 10.38
C ASP A 17 21.16 4.53 9.51
N LEU A 18 21.71 4.76 8.32
CA LEU A 18 21.22 5.74 7.34
C LEU A 18 19.72 5.53 7.02
N ARG A 19 19.26 4.29 6.88
CA ARG A 19 17.87 3.99 6.48
C ARG A 19 16.86 4.31 7.58
N LYS A 20 17.29 4.28 8.84
CA LYS A 20 16.43 4.58 10.00
C LYS A 20 16.47 6.05 10.40
N SER A 21 17.60 6.71 10.18
CA SER A 21 17.88 8.06 10.70
C SER A 21 17.77 9.16 9.65
N GLY A 22 17.95 8.83 8.37
CA GLY A 22 18.10 9.83 7.31
C GLY A 22 19.51 10.45 7.28
N VAL A 23 19.86 11.07 6.15
CA VAL A 23 21.24 11.52 5.88
C VAL A 23 21.74 12.58 6.87
N TYR A 24 20.87 13.47 7.34
CA TYR A 24 21.28 14.56 8.23
C TYR A 24 21.79 14.02 9.58
N ARG A 25 21.03 13.13 10.22
CA ARG A 25 21.45 12.53 11.49
C ARG A 25 22.60 11.53 11.31
N TYR A 26 22.63 10.84 10.18
CA TYR A 26 23.72 9.95 9.79
C TYR A 26 25.06 10.68 9.67
N ALA A 27 25.08 11.82 8.97
CA ALA A 27 26.29 12.60 8.68
C ALA A 27 26.74 13.50 9.84
N GLU A 28 25.82 13.88 10.75
CA GLU A 28 26.13 14.67 11.95
C GLU A 28 26.76 13.83 13.07
N ASP A 29 26.71 12.50 12.96
CA ASP A 29 27.27 11.60 13.95
C ASP A 29 28.79 11.72 14.07
N ASP A 30 29.34 11.58 15.28
CA ASP A 30 30.78 11.79 15.50
C ASP A 30 31.62 10.70 14.80
N SER A 31 31.04 9.51 14.62
CA SER A 31 31.64 8.39 13.89
C SER A 31 31.62 8.55 12.37
N PHE A 32 30.93 9.59 11.86
CA PHE A 32 30.82 9.83 10.42
C PHE A 32 32.18 10.13 9.80
N GLU A 33 32.46 9.45 8.69
CA GLU A 33 33.67 9.59 7.89
C GLU A 33 33.33 9.45 6.39
N ILE A 34 33.89 10.31 5.55
CA ILE A 34 33.95 10.07 4.11
C ILE A 34 35.19 9.22 3.84
N LEU A 35 34.97 8.07 3.21
CA LEU A 35 35.99 7.06 2.94
C LEU A 35 36.66 7.31 1.58
N LEU A 36 35.84 7.44 0.54
CA LEU A 36 36.27 7.67 -0.84
C LEU A 36 35.48 8.84 -1.41
N LEU A 37 36.13 9.63 -2.24
CA LEU A 37 35.52 10.74 -2.96
C LEU A 37 35.96 10.69 -4.43
N ALA A 38 35.04 10.33 -5.31
CA ALA A 38 35.24 10.35 -6.76
C ALA A 38 34.81 11.70 -7.32
N VAL A 39 35.67 12.29 -8.15
CA VAL A 39 35.45 13.61 -8.76
C VAL A 39 35.79 13.57 -10.25
N SER A 40 34.90 14.14 -11.05
CA SER A 40 35.20 14.59 -12.41
C SER A 40 35.13 16.11 -12.48
N ILE A 41 36.20 16.73 -12.97
CA ILE A 41 36.28 18.18 -13.21
C ILE A 41 35.88 18.44 -14.65
N ASP A 42 34.89 19.32 -14.87
CA ASP A 42 34.43 19.75 -16.21
C ASP A 42 34.12 18.57 -17.17
N ASN A 43 33.51 17.50 -16.63
CA ASN A 43 33.23 16.22 -17.32
C ASN A 43 34.47 15.49 -17.87
N GLY A 44 35.65 15.79 -17.33
CA GLY A 44 36.90 15.09 -17.63
C GLY A 44 37.03 13.72 -16.95
N PRO A 45 38.21 13.09 -17.03
CA PRO A 45 38.48 11.80 -16.40
C PRO A 45 38.20 11.81 -14.89
N VAL A 46 37.54 10.74 -14.39
CA VAL A 46 37.23 10.59 -12.97
C VAL A 46 38.49 10.23 -12.18
N THR A 47 38.75 10.99 -11.12
CA THR A 47 39.79 10.73 -10.12
C THR A 47 39.12 10.37 -8.80
N VAL A 48 39.60 9.31 -8.13
CA VAL A 48 39.11 8.92 -6.80
C VAL A 48 40.18 9.25 -5.78
N TYR A 49 39.78 9.94 -4.72
CA TYR A 49 40.62 10.25 -3.58
C TYR A 49 40.30 9.30 -2.42
N ASP A 50 41.32 8.60 -1.91
CA ASP A 50 41.22 7.73 -0.75
C ASP A 50 41.47 8.52 0.53
N LEU A 51 40.41 9.13 1.06
CA LEU A 51 40.47 10.03 2.23
C LEU A 51 40.86 9.30 3.52
N THR A 52 41.00 7.97 3.48
CA THR A 52 41.60 7.22 4.60
C THR A 52 43.13 7.31 4.62
N LYS A 53 43.76 7.82 3.55
CA LYS A 53 45.21 7.90 3.38
C LYS A 53 45.73 9.27 2.95
N GLU A 54 44.94 10.02 2.19
CA GLU A 54 45.36 11.28 1.59
C GLU A 54 44.38 12.42 1.88
N GLU A 55 44.89 13.65 1.85
CA GLU A 55 44.08 14.85 1.96
C GLU A 55 43.54 15.26 0.58
N LEU A 56 42.36 15.90 0.59
CA LEU A 56 41.76 16.40 -0.63
C LEU A 56 42.55 17.62 -1.16
N PRO A 57 42.86 17.69 -2.46
CA PRO A 57 43.57 18.84 -3.01
C PRO A 57 42.84 20.16 -2.76
N GLN A 58 43.59 21.21 -2.43
CA GLN A 58 43.05 22.55 -2.13
C GLN A 58 42.19 23.12 -3.25
N GLU A 59 42.51 22.81 -4.50
CA GLU A 59 41.70 23.20 -5.65
C GLU A 59 40.28 22.60 -5.60
N ILE A 60 40.15 21.32 -5.21
CA ILE A 60 38.85 20.65 -5.07
C ILE A 60 38.11 21.18 -3.83
N LEU A 61 38.81 21.38 -2.70
CA LEU A 61 38.22 21.94 -1.49
C LEU A 61 37.58 23.31 -1.73
N HIS A 62 38.32 24.23 -2.37
CA HIS A 62 37.77 25.53 -2.73
C HIS A 62 36.62 25.41 -3.73
N ALA A 63 36.71 24.50 -4.70
CA ALA A 63 35.64 24.29 -5.66
C ALA A 63 34.34 23.75 -5.02
N LEU A 64 34.43 22.95 -3.95
CA LEU A 64 33.27 22.45 -3.21
C LEU A 64 32.46 23.56 -2.52
N VAL A 65 33.12 24.61 -2.02
CA VAL A 65 32.46 25.73 -1.33
C VAL A 65 32.13 26.92 -2.23
N ASP A 66 32.75 27.02 -3.40
CA ASP A 66 32.52 28.12 -4.34
C ASP A 66 31.14 28.00 -5.02
N GLU A 67 30.19 28.86 -4.66
CA GLU A 67 28.83 28.85 -5.23
C GLU A 67 28.76 29.17 -6.73
N THR A 68 29.84 29.67 -7.34
CA THR A 68 29.92 29.91 -8.78
C THR A 68 30.21 28.63 -9.58
N ILE A 69 30.68 27.58 -8.91
CA ILE A 69 30.97 26.26 -9.50
C ILE A 69 29.77 25.34 -9.26
N THR A 70 29.26 24.71 -10.32
CA THR A 70 28.12 23.79 -10.24
C THR A 70 28.57 22.39 -9.83
N LYS A 71 27.94 21.82 -8.79
CA LYS A 71 28.20 20.45 -8.33
C LYS A 71 27.06 19.54 -8.78
N TRP A 72 27.42 18.40 -9.34
CA TRP A 72 26.52 17.33 -9.74
C TRP A 72 26.75 16.11 -8.88
N ALA A 73 25.66 15.41 -8.56
CA ALA A 73 25.71 14.06 -7.99
C ALA A 73 24.40 13.32 -8.26
N PHE A 74 24.47 11.99 -8.32
CA PHE A 74 23.30 11.13 -8.48
C PHE A 74 22.64 10.86 -7.12
N ASN A 75 21.75 11.77 -6.71
CA ASN A 75 21.17 11.95 -5.36
C ASN A 75 21.89 13.02 -4.51
N ALA A 76 22.20 14.18 -5.12
CA ALA A 76 22.94 15.30 -4.53
C ALA A 76 22.62 15.72 -3.09
N SER A 77 21.41 15.47 -2.58
CA SER A 77 21.09 15.70 -1.18
C SER A 77 21.95 14.84 -0.25
N PHE A 78 22.38 13.65 -0.66
CA PHE A 78 23.28 12.81 0.12
C PHE A 78 24.68 13.41 0.18
N GLU A 79 25.29 13.65 -0.99
CA GLU A 79 26.66 14.15 -1.11
C GLU A 79 26.81 15.52 -0.44
N ARG A 80 25.88 16.44 -0.70
CA ARG A 80 25.89 17.80 -0.15
C ARG A 80 25.88 17.80 1.37
N ILE A 81 25.04 16.98 1.99
CA ILE A 81 24.89 16.94 3.45
C ILE A 81 26.08 16.23 4.11
N CYS A 82 26.55 15.14 3.52
CA CYS A 82 27.77 14.46 3.97
C CYS A 82 29.00 15.37 3.89
N LEU A 83 29.22 16.04 2.75
CA LEU A 83 30.33 16.98 2.57
C LEU A 83 30.23 18.19 3.49
N SER A 84 29.03 18.71 3.73
CA SER A 84 28.83 19.80 4.69
C SER A 84 29.32 19.42 6.09
N ASN A 85 28.98 18.22 6.57
CA ASN A 85 29.42 17.76 7.89
C ASN A 85 30.90 17.41 7.93
N TRP A 86 31.44 16.84 6.85
CA TRP A 86 32.86 16.57 6.73
C TRP A 86 33.69 17.85 6.72
N LEU A 87 33.29 18.88 5.97
CA LEU A 87 33.94 20.20 5.95
C LEU A 87 33.88 20.87 7.33
N LYS A 88 32.74 20.84 8.02
CA LYS A 88 32.64 21.37 9.39
C LYS A 88 33.62 20.69 10.36
N LYS A 89 33.91 19.41 10.16
CA LYS A 89 34.81 18.61 11.01
C LYS A 89 36.29 18.82 10.66
N HIS A 90 36.63 18.87 9.37
CA HIS A 90 38.03 18.85 8.89
C HIS A 90 38.53 20.20 8.37
N HIS A 91 37.64 21.06 7.89
CA HIS A 91 37.92 22.37 7.28
C HIS A 91 36.93 23.45 7.77
N PRO A 92 36.83 23.69 9.09
CA PRO A 92 35.90 24.67 9.66
C PRO A 92 36.13 26.11 9.16
N GLU A 93 37.32 26.41 8.63
CA GLU A 93 37.65 27.67 7.97
C GLU A 93 36.89 27.88 6.64
N LEU A 94 36.45 26.79 5.99
CA LEU A 94 35.69 26.82 4.74
C LEU A 94 34.18 26.76 4.96
N LEU A 95 33.73 26.06 6.01
CA LEU A 95 32.32 25.99 6.41
C LEU A 95 32.22 25.76 7.91
N SER A 96 31.82 26.78 8.66
CA SER A 96 31.74 26.70 10.12
C SER A 96 30.36 26.30 10.65
N ASP A 97 29.28 26.61 9.92
CA ASP A 97 27.91 26.32 10.32
C ASP A 97 27.00 26.12 9.08
N GLY A 98 25.83 25.55 9.28
CA GLY A 98 24.84 25.29 8.24
C GLY A 98 25.26 24.13 7.32
N PHE A 99 24.87 24.26 6.06
CA PHE A 99 25.12 23.30 4.99
C PHE A 99 25.60 24.05 3.75
N LEU A 100 26.33 23.35 2.88
CA LEU A 100 26.65 23.84 1.55
C LEU A 100 25.38 24.31 0.84
N SER A 101 25.42 25.51 0.25
CA SER A 101 24.30 26.12 -0.46
C SER A 101 23.71 25.17 -1.50
N SER A 102 22.40 24.98 -1.52
CA SER A 102 21.75 24.14 -2.53
C SER A 102 21.79 24.76 -3.93
N ASN A 103 21.98 26.08 -4.04
CA ASN A 103 21.88 26.81 -5.30
C ASN A 103 22.95 26.39 -6.32
N SER A 104 24.15 26.07 -5.85
CA SER A 104 25.24 25.59 -6.69
C SER A 104 25.22 24.07 -6.92
N TRP A 105 24.15 23.38 -6.50
CA TRP A 105 24.01 21.92 -6.63
C TRP A 105 22.90 21.53 -7.60
N ARG A 106 23.18 20.48 -8.37
CA ARG A 106 22.28 19.86 -9.34
C ARG A 106 22.26 18.34 -9.10
N CYS A 107 21.09 17.74 -9.31
CA CYS A 107 20.88 16.34 -9.00
C CYS A 107 20.52 15.55 -10.27
N SER A 108 21.42 14.67 -10.70
CA SER A 108 21.20 13.84 -11.88
C SER A 108 20.04 12.85 -11.70
N MET A 109 19.74 12.45 -10.46
CA MET A 109 18.53 11.68 -10.14
C MET A 109 17.25 12.51 -10.35
N VAL A 110 17.24 13.80 -9.99
CA VAL A 110 16.09 14.68 -10.23
C VAL A 110 15.92 14.96 -11.72
N TRP A 111 17.02 15.15 -12.46
CA TRP A 111 16.97 15.26 -13.92
C TRP A 111 16.39 14.01 -14.57
N SER A 112 16.83 12.84 -14.11
CA SER A 112 16.28 11.55 -14.55
C SER A 112 14.79 11.45 -14.24
N ALA A 113 14.38 11.81 -13.02
CA ALA A 113 12.99 11.76 -12.59
C ALA A 113 12.09 12.74 -13.34
N TYR A 114 12.59 13.94 -13.67
CA TYR A 114 11.90 14.91 -14.52
C TYR A 114 11.53 14.33 -15.89
N LEU A 115 12.39 13.47 -16.44
CA LEU A 115 12.16 12.76 -17.69
C LEU A 115 11.41 11.42 -17.50
N GLY A 116 10.97 11.13 -16.28
CA GLY A 116 10.27 9.90 -15.90
C GLY A 116 11.14 8.64 -15.99
N LEU A 117 12.45 8.78 -15.82
CA LEU A 117 13.41 7.68 -15.73
C LEU A 117 13.53 7.21 -14.26
N PRO A 118 13.93 5.95 -13.97
CA PRO A 118 14.01 5.41 -12.61
C PRO A 118 14.83 6.26 -11.62
N PHE A 119 14.60 6.11 -10.30
CA PHE A 119 15.39 6.81 -9.28
C PHE A 119 16.76 6.20 -8.99
N SER A 120 17.03 4.98 -9.46
CA SER A 120 18.32 4.33 -9.22
C SER A 120 19.26 4.55 -10.39
N LEU A 121 20.55 4.76 -10.10
CA LEU A 121 21.60 4.94 -11.10
C LEU A 121 21.63 3.75 -12.09
N GLU A 122 21.57 2.54 -11.56
CA GLU A 122 21.44 1.30 -12.35
C GLU A 122 20.18 1.29 -13.24
N GLY A 123 19.04 1.73 -12.69
CA GLY A 123 17.77 1.76 -13.41
C GLY A 123 17.81 2.73 -14.59
N VAL A 124 18.33 3.94 -14.37
CA VAL A 124 18.51 4.93 -15.45
C VAL A 124 19.49 4.42 -16.49
N GLY A 125 20.66 3.91 -16.07
CA GLY A 125 21.66 3.37 -16.97
C GLY A 125 21.11 2.24 -17.84
N THR A 126 20.27 1.37 -17.27
CA THR A 126 19.61 0.28 -17.99
C THR A 126 18.63 0.82 -19.04
N VAL A 127 17.78 1.79 -18.68
CA VAL A 127 16.80 2.38 -19.61
C VAL A 127 17.48 3.12 -20.75
N LEU A 128 18.55 3.85 -20.46
CA LEU A 128 19.35 4.58 -21.45
C LEU A 128 20.31 3.69 -22.26
N LYS A 129 20.37 2.38 -21.93
CA LYS A 129 21.24 1.38 -22.56
C LYS A 129 22.71 1.82 -22.59
N LEU A 130 23.19 2.35 -21.47
CA LEU A 130 24.60 2.74 -21.35
C LEU A 130 25.50 1.51 -21.53
N LYS A 131 26.62 1.71 -22.23
CA LYS A 131 27.62 0.66 -22.47
C LYS A 131 28.21 0.18 -21.15
N ASP A 132 28.49 1.14 -20.27
CA ASP A 132 29.00 0.94 -18.94
C ASP A 132 27.85 1.15 -17.94
N GLN A 133 27.65 0.17 -17.05
CA GLN A 133 26.60 0.17 -16.03
C GLN A 133 27.22 0.20 -14.64
N LYS A 134 26.42 0.54 -13.63
CA LYS A 134 26.78 0.39 -12.21
C LYS A 134 27.18 -1.07 -11.93
N LEU A 135 28.28 -1.29 -11.19
CA LEU A 135 28.73 -2.65 -10.85
C LEU A 135 27.78 -3.27 -9.82
N LYS A 136 27.39 -4.54 -10.04
CA LYS A 136 26.44 -5.24 -9.17
C LYS A 136 27.04 -5.64 -7.83
N GLU A 137 28.35 -5.83 -7.82
CA GLU A 137 29.16 -6.21 -6.66
C GLU A 137 29.27 -5.08 -5.62
N GLY A 138 28.91 -3.84 -5.98
CA GLY A 138 28.98 -2.67 -5.09
C GLY A 138 28.16 -2.80 -3.81
N GLY A 139 27.01 -3.49 -3.87
CA GLY A 139 26.16 -3.69 -2.68
C GLY A 139 26.87 -4.45 -1.55
N ASP A 140 27.67 -5.46 -1.90
CA ASP A 140 28.43 -6.24 -0.93
C ASP A 140 29.61 -5.44 -0.35
N LEU A 141 30.22 -4.57 -1.17
CA LEU A 141 31.31 -3.68 -0.75
C LEU A 141 30.82 -2.59 0.20
N ILE A 142 29.67 -1.96 -0.09
CA ILE A 142 28.99 -1.02 0.81
C ILE A 142 28.68 -1.71 2.14
N CYS A 143 28.08 -2.91 2.12
CA CYS A 143 27.77 -3.65 3.35
C CYS A 143 29.04 -3.98 4.16
N TYR A 144 30.18 -4.13 3.50
CA TYR A 144 31.44 -4.46 4.16
C TYR A 144 32.12 -3.23 4.76
N PHE A 145 32.27 -2.13 4.02
CA PHE A 145 33.06 -0.97 4.44
C PHE A 145 32.25 0.18 5.05
N CYS A 146 30.99 0.37 4.63
CA CYS A 146 30.17 1.52 5.02
C CYS A 146 29.27 1.25 6.24
N LEU A 147 29.11 -0.03 6.63
CA LEU A 147 28.26 -0.44 7.75
C LEU A 147 29.09 -1.05 8.91
N PRO A 148 28.65 -0.87 10.17
CA PRO A 148 29.19 -1.64 11.29
C PRO A 148 29.04 -3.15 11.04
N CYS A 149 30.03 -3.93 11.48
CA CYS A 149 29.99 -5.38 11.37
C CYS A 149 29.79 -6.04 12.75
N LYS A 150 29.14 -7.20 12.76
CA LYS A 150 28.96 -7.93 14.03
C LYS A 150 30.29 -8.58 14.46
N PRO A 151 30.64 -8.56 15.75
CA PRO A 151 31.82 -9.25 16.24
C PRO A 151 31.61 -10.76 16.12
N THR A 152 32.51 -11.44 15.40
CA THR A 152 32.51 -12.89 15.19
C THR A 152 33.91 -13.46 15.41
N LYS A 153 34.01 -14.77 15.61
CA LYS A 153 35.32 -15.43 15.69
C LYS A 153 36.13 -15.29 14.39
N VAL A 154 35.45 -15.31 13.24
CA VAL A 154 36.08 -15.25 11.91
C VAL A 154 36.69 -13.88 11.61
N ASN A 155 36.06 -12.81 12.08
CA ASN A 155 36.54 -11.44 11.87
C ASN A 155 37.35 -10.89 13.06
N GLY A 156 37.76 -11.75 14.01
CA GLY A 156 38.58 -11.36 15.16
C GLY A 156 37.84 -10.48 16.19
N GLY A 157 36.52 -10.54 16.24
CA GLY A 157 35.70 -9.75 17.16
C GLY A 157 35.57 -8.26 16.80
N ARG A 158 35.96 -7.88 15.59
CA ARG A 158 35.87 -6.48 15.13
C ARG A 158 34.41 -6.04 14.93
N THR A 159 34.17 -4.75 15.17
CA THR A 159 32.88 -4.08 15.00
C THR A 159 32.81 -3.18 13.76
N ARG A 160 33.95 -2.99 13.07
CA ARG A 160 34.09 -2.25 11.81
C ARG A 160 35.13 -2.93 10.92
N ASN A 161 34.94 -2.87 9.61
CA ASN A 161 35.93 -3.31 8.65
C ASN A 161 36.68 -2.08 8.08
N PHE A 162 38.02 -2.12 8.13
CA PHE A 162 38.89 -1.10 7.57
C PHE A 162 39.51 -1.57 6.24
N PRO A 163 40.05 -0.67 5.42
CA PRO A 163 40.69 -1.01 4.15
C PRO A 163 41.74 -2.13 4.25
N ASN A 164 42.57 -2.08 5.29
CA ASN A 164 43.64 -3.06 5.56
C ASN A 164 43.11 -4.48 5.87
N HIS A 165 41.83 -4.63 6.24
CA HIS A 165 41.22 -5.93 6.50
C HIS A 165 40.83 -6.70 5.24
N ALA A 166 40.70 -6.03 4.10
CA ALA A 166 40.44 -6.66 2.80
C ALA A 166 40.95 -5.76 1.65
N PRO A 167 42.27 -5.69 1.43
CA PRO A 167 42.86 -4.79 0.43
C PRO A 167 42.32 -5.00 -0.99
N ASP A 168 42.11 -6.26 -1.41
CA ASP A 168 41.56 -6.58 -2.73
C ASP A 168 40.13 -6.04 -2.89
N LYS A 169 39.31 -6.14 -1.83
CA LYS A 169 37.95 -5.57 -1.82
C LYS A 169 37.99 -4.05 -1.80
N TRP A 170 38.99 -3.44 -1.15
CA TRP A 170 39.17 -2.00 -1.13
C TRP A 170 39.51 -1.47 -2.53
N SER A 171 40.41 -2.14 -3.25
CA SER A 171 40.71 -1.79 -4.65
C SER A 171 39.45 -1.87 -5.52
N ALA A 172 38.65 -2.93 -5.39
CA ALA A 172 37.38 -3.05 -6.10
C ALA A 172 36.35 -1.96 -5.69
N PHE A 173 36.41 -1.48 -4.45
CA PHE A 173 35.53 -0.42 -3.96
C PHE A 173 35.90 0.96 -4.52
N ILE A 174 37.20 1.24 -4.69
CA ILE A 174 37.69 2.41 -5.41
C ILE A 174 37.21 2.39 -6.87
N ASP A 175 37.33 1.24 -7.55
CA ASP A 175 36.85 1.10 -8.93
C ASP A 175 35.31 1.27 -9.03
N TYR A 176 34.57 0.81 -8.01
CA TYR A 176 33.12 0.98 -7.93
C TYR A 176 32.71 2.45 -7.77
N ASN A 177 33.30 3.20 -6.83
CA ASN A 177 33.03 4.62 -6.64
C ASN A 177 33.42 5.45 -7.89
N LYS A 178 34.53 5.09 -8.54
CA LYS A 178 34.88 5.66 -9.85
C LYS A 178 33.79 5.41 -10.90
N ARG A 179 33.32 4.17 -11.00
CA ARG A 179 32.32 3.75 -11.98
C ARG A 179 30.98 4.46 -11.80
N ASP A 180 30.58 4.76 -10.57
CA ASP A 180 29.33 5.49 -10.32
C ASP A 180 29.35 6.90 -10.92
N VAL A 181 30.47 7.64 -10.80
CA VAL A 181 30.64 8.93 -11.49
C VAL A 181 30.71 8.76 -13.01
N GLU A 182 31.42 7.75 -13.52
CA GLU A 182 31.47 7.48 -14.97
C GLU A 182 30.06 7.23 -15.55
N VAL A 183 29.22 6.49 -14.82
CA VAL A 183 27.82 6.23 -15.20
C VAL A 183 26.99 7.51 -15.09
N GLU A 184 27.15 8.31 -14.04
CA GLU A 184 26.47 9.61 -13.92
C GLU A 184 26.81 10.54 -15.10
N LEU A 185 28.09 10.68 -15.45
CA LEU A 185 28.53 11.46 -16.60
C LEU A 185 27.90 10.97 -17.91
N ALA A 186 27.85 9.65 -18.10
CA ALA A 186 27.19 9.06 -19.26
C ALA A 186 25.67 9.31 -19.28
N ILE A 187 25.02 9.37 -18.10
CA ILE A 187 23.62 9.81 -17.98
C ILE A 187 23.50 11.28 -18.38
N LYS A 188 24.28 12.19 -17.77
CA LYS A 188 24.28 13.63 -18.11
C LYS A 188 24.44 13.85 -19.61
N GLU A 189 25.40 13.15 -20.24
CA GLU A 189 25.64 13.20 -21.68
C GLU A 189 24.44 12.71 -22.49
N LYS A 190 23.68 11.72 -22.02
CA LYS A 190 22.43 11.31 -22.69
C LYS A 190 21.29 12.30 -22.48
N LEU A 191 21.25 12.98 -21.33
CA LEU A 191 20.14 13.85 -20.95
C LEU A 191 20.34 15.30 -21.41
N HIS A 192 21.54 15.72 -21.84
CA HIS A 192 21.86 17.13 -22.13
C HIS A 192 20.90 17.82 -23.12
N ASN A 193 20.32 17.07 -24.07
CA ASN A 193 19.35 17.59 -25.04
C ASN A 193 17.95 17.83 -24.45
N HIS A 194 17.73 17.44 -23.19
CA HIS A 194 16.45 17.53 -22.49
C HIS A 194 16.65 18.16 -21.10
N PRO A 195 17.13 19.41 -21.02
CA PRO A 195 17.43 20.05 -19.75
C PRO A 195 16.17 20.22 -18.89
N VAL A 196 16.36 20.12 -17.57
CA VAL A 196 15.34 20.51 -16.60
C VAL A 196 15.19 22.04 -16.64
N PRO A 197 13.97 22.59 -16.78
CA PRO A 197 13.74 24.03 -16.76
C PRO A 197 14.19 24.69 -15.46
N ASP A 198 14.63 25.94 -15.53
CA ASP A 198 15.15 26.67 -14.36
C ASP A 198 14.14 26.77 -13.21
N PHE A 199 12.85 26.98 -13.50
CA PHE A 199 11.83 27.06 -12.46
C PHE A 199 11.68 25.76 -11.65
N VAL A 200 11.93 24.59 -12.27
CA VAL A 200 11.91 23.28 -11.58
C VAL A 200 13.14 23.14 -10.69
N TRP A 201 14.27 23.70 -11.12
CA TRP A 201 15.45 23.80 -10.28
C TRP A 201 15.24 24.73 -9.09
N ASP A 202 14.56 25.87 -9.27
CA ASP A 202 14.20 26.77 -8.18
C ASP A 202 13.31 26.05 -7.15
N GLU A 203 12.34 25.25 -7.61
CA GLU A 203 11.52 24.40 -6.74
C GLU A 203 12.34 23.33 -6.00
N TYR A 204 13.27 22.67 -6.69
CA TYR A 204 14.20 21.72 -6.07
C TYR A 204 15.02 22.40 -4.98
N HIS A 205 15.57 23.59 -5.25
CA HIS A 205 16.33 24.37 -4.29
C HIS A 205 15.49 24.77 -3.09
N GLN A 206 14.24 25.17 -3.31
CA GLN A 206 13.31 25.49 -2.22
C GLN A 206 13.00 24.26 -1.35
N ASP A 207 12.86 23.07 -1.94
CA ASP A 207 12.75 21.79 -1.20
C ASP A 207 14.01 21.50 -0.37
N GLN A 208 15.20 21.72 -0.94
CA GLN A 208 16.45 21.56 -0.21
C GLN A 208 16.54 22.52 0.98
N VAL A 209 16.16 23.79 0.81
CA VAL A 209 16.12 24.77 1.91
C VAL A 209 15.12 24.35 3.00
N ILE A 210 13.97 23.77 2.64
CA ILE A 210 13.00 23.26 3.62
C ILE A 210 13.61 22.08 4.40
N ASN A 211 14.26 21.14 3.70
CA ASN A 211 14.93 20.01 4.31
C ASN A 211 16.09 20.43 5.22
N ASP A 212 16.89 21.41 4.78
CA ASP A 212 17.97 22.06 5.53
C ASP A 212 17.49 22.87 6.72
N ARG A 213 16.22 23.29 6.74
CA ARG A 213 15.58 23.93 7.89
C ARG A 213 14.98 22.91 8.86
N GLY A 214 14.44 21.80 8.37
CA GLY A 214 13.86 20.74 9.19
C GLY A 214 12.69 21.17 10.07
N ILE A 215 12.26 20.28 10.96
CA ILE A 215 11.13 20.45 11.87
C ILE A 215 11.62 20.29 13.30
N GLY A 216 11.35 21.27 14.16
CA GLY A 216 11.69 21.19 15.58
C GLY A 216 10.85 20.12 16.29
N ILE A 217 11.52 19.29 17.07
CA ILE A 217 10.89 18.24 17.86
C ILE A 217 11.03 18.61 19.34
N ASP A 218 9.92 18.55 20.07
CA ASP A 218 9.93 18.64 21.53
C ASP A 218 10.51 17.33 22.08
N VAL A 219 11.82 17.34 22.31
CA VAL A 219 12.58 16.15 22.72
C VAL A 219 12.14 15.63 24.07
N ASP A 220 11.82 16.54 24.99
CA ASP A 220 11.41 16.16 26.35
C ASP A 220 10.04 15.52 26.33
N PHE A 221 9.10 16.04 25.52
CA PHE A 221 7.81 15.39 25.28
C PHE A 221 7.99 14.00 24.67
N VAL A 222 8.84 13.86 23.65
CA VAL A 222 9.09 12.56 22.99
C VAL A 222 9.73 11.56 23.95
N LYS A 223 10.73 11.98 24.74
CA LYS A 223 11.37 11.14 25.77
C LYS A 223 10.39 10.74 26.86
N ALA A 224 9.58 11.67 27.36
CA ALA A 224 8.55 11.37 28.35
C ALA A 224 7.51 10.38 27.80
N ALA A 225 7.08 10.54 26.55
CA ALA A 225 6.16 9.62 25.90
C ALA A 225 6.76 8.20 25.74
N ILE A 226 8.05 8.10 25.41
CA ILE A 226 8.78 6.82 25.36
C ILE A 226 8.90 6.22 26.77
N GLY A 227 9.30 7.01 27.78
CA GLY A 227 9.42 6.53 29.16
C GLY A 227 8.11 6.03 29.75
N ILE A 228 7.00 6.73 29.50
CA ILE A 228 5.65 6.29 29.91
C ILE A 228 5.29 4.95 29.24
N ASP A 229 5.64 4.79 27.95
CA ASP A 229 5.40 3.54 27.23
C ASP A 229 6.25 2.38 27.78
N GLU A 230 7.52 2.64 28.10
CA GLU A 230 8.42 1.64 28.70
C GLU A 230 7.93 1.19 30.09
N GLU A 231 7.55 2.13 30.95
CA GLU A 231 7.01 1.82 32.28
C GLU A 231 5.69 1.05 32.16
N SER A 232 4.80 1.51 31.27
CA SER A 232 3.53 0.82 31.02
C SER A 232 3.76 -0.59 30.46
N LYS A 233 4.69 -0.77 29.53
CA LYS A 233 5.00 -2.08 28.94
C LYS A 233 5.61 -3.01 29.97
N THR A 234 6.48 -2.52 30.84
CA THR A 234 7.10 -3.31 31.91
C THR A 234 6.04 -3.83 32.88
N LYS A 235 5.17 -2.95 33.39
CA LYS A 235 4.06 -3.34 34.28
C LYS A 235 3.13 -4.36 33.62
N ILE A 236 2.77 -4.13 32.35
CA ILE A 236 1.93 -5.06 31.59
C ILE A 236 2.64 -6.40 31.39
N GLN A 237 3.94 -6.42 31.12
CA GLN A 237 4.71 -7.66 30.95
C GLN A 237 4.83 -8.44 32.25
N GLU A 238 5.07 -7.79 33.39
CA GLU A 238 5.11 -8.44 34.70
C GLU A 238 3.75 -9.05 35.06
N GLU A 239 2.66 -8.32 34.83
CA GLU A 239 1.31 -8.82 35.04
C GLU A 239 0.99 -9.99 34.11
N LEU A 240 1.38 -9.91 32.83
CA LEU A 240 1.24 -11.00 31.88
C LEU A 240 2.04 -12.24 32.31
N ARG A 241 3.28 -12.09 32.77
CA ARG A 241 4.10 -13.20 33.28
C ARG A 241 3.46 -13.83 34.50
N LYS A 242 2.95 -13.04 35.44
CA LYS A 242 2.28 -13.54 36.65
C LYS A 242 1.00 -14.30 36.33
N LEU A 243 0.22 -13.83 35.35
CA LEU A 243 -1.04 -14.47 34.95
C LEU A 243 -0.85 -15.72 34.09
N THR A 244 0.19 -15.76 33.27
CA THR A 244 0.39 -16.81 32.26
C THR A 244 1.49 -17.82 32.61
N GLY A 245 2.49 -17.44 33.40
CA GLY A 245 3.68 -18.26 33.65
C GLY A 245 4.63 -18.38 32.46
N LEU A 246 4.40 -17.62 31.37
CA LEU A 246 5.23 -17.67 30.16
C LEU A 246 6.54 -16.90 30.32
N ASP A 247 7.64 -17.46 29.79
CA ASP A 247 8.95 -16.79 29.74
C ASP A 247 8.90 -15.49 28.92
N ASN A 248 8.22 -15.53 27.78
CA ASN A 248 8.02 -14.38 26.89
C ASN A 248 6.55 -14.26 26.44
N PRO A 249 5.71 -13.53 27.19
CA PRO A 249 4.30 -13.32 26.84
C PRO A 249 4.06 -12.56 25.53
N ASN A 250 5.07 -11.89 24.97
CA ASN A 250 4.96 -11.21 23.67
C ASN A 250 5.10 -12.18 22.49
N SER A 251 5.72 -13.34 22.70
CA SER A 251 5.85 -14.37 21.67
C SER A 251 4.49 -14.88 21.25
N VAL A 252 4.15 -14.72 19.97
CA VAL A 252 2.89 -15.20 19.40
C VAL A 252 2.74 -16.72 19.62
N LEU A 253 3.82 -17.47 19.39
CA LEU A 253 3.83 -18.93 19.53
C LEU A 253 3.59 -19.37 20.98
N GLN A 254 4.29 -18.77 21.95
CA GLN A 254 4.11 -19.11 23.37
C GLN A 254 2.70 -18.76 23.85
N MET A 255 2.19 -17.60 23.45
CA MET A 255 0.84 -17.16 23.83
C MET A 255 -0.25 -18.05 23.21
N ILE A 256 -0.10 -18.46 21.94
CA ILE A 256 -1.01 -19.44 21.31
C ILE A 256 -0.96 -20.79 22.04
N GLY A 257 0.24 -21.25 22.42
CA GLY A 257 0.40 -22.46 23.23
C GLY A 257 -0.34 -22.39 24.57
N TRP A 258 -0.15 -21.29 25.31
CA TRP A 258 -0.82 -21.06 26.59
C TRP A 258 -2.35 -20.99 26.46
N LEU A 259 -2.85 -20.31 25.43
CA LEU A 259 -4.29 -20.24 25.15
C LEU A 259 -4.87 -21.63 24.88
N ARG A 260 -4.14 -22.47 24.14
CA ARG A 260 -4.57 -23.85 23.86
C ARG A 260 -4.70 -24.69 25.12
N GLU A 261 -3.74 -24.58 26.04
CA GLU A 261 -3.78 -25.24 27.35
C GLU A 261 -4.96 -24.77 28.23
N HIS A 262 -5.42 -23.53 28.02
CA HIS A 262 -6.58 -22.95 28.68
C HIS A 262 -7.88 -23.11 27.86
N GLY A 263 -7.92 -24.05 26.91
CA GLY A 263 -9.14 -24.41 26.17
C GLY A 263 -9.48 -23.47 25.00
N VAL A 264 -8.55 -22.61 24.58
CA VAL A 264 -8.76 -21.58 23.55
C VAL A 264 -7.88 -21.84 22.33
N THR A 265 -8.50 -22.14 21.18
CA THR A 265 -7.76 -22.42 19.94
C THR A 265 -7.78 -21.21 19.00
N THR A 266 -6.61 -20.73 18.58
CA THR A 266 -6.46 -19.64 17.60
C THR A 266 -5.13 -19.76 16.86
N ASP A 267 -5.11 -19.36 15.58
CA ASP A 267 -3.88 -19.31 14.75
C ASP A 267 -3.31 -17.89 14.63
N SER A 268 -4.03 -16.88 15.13
CA SER A 268 -3.62 -15.47 15.10
C SER A 268 -3.90 -14.77 16.43
N LEU A 269 -3.09 -13.76 16.73
CA LEU A 269 -3.27 -12.83 17.84
C LEU A 269 -3.30 -11.38 17.36
N ASP A 270 -3.71 -11.17 16.11
CA ASP A 270 -3.99 -9.83 15.59
C ASP A 270 -5.21 -9.20 16.29
N LYS A 271 -5.44 -7.91 16.02
CA LYS A 271 -6.49 -7.12 16.69
C LYS A 271 -7.90 -7.72 16.49
N ASN A 272 -8.17 -8.36 15.36
CA ASN A 272 -9.47 -8.95 15.05
C ASN A 272 -9.62 -10.31 15.73
N ALA A 273 -8.61 -11.16 15.65
CA ALA A 273 -8.60 -12.46 16.31
C ALA A 273 -8.82 -12.30 17.83
N VAL A 274 -8.09 -11.39 18.46
CA VAL A 274 -8.25 -11.11 19.90
C VAL A 274 -9.66 -10.58 20.21
N LYS A 275 -10.27 -9.74 19.36
CA LYS A 275 -11.62 -9.22 19.58
C LYS A 275 -12.69 -10.34 19.60
N GLU A 276 -12.56 -11.34 18.74
CA GLU A 276 -13.48 -12.48 18.72
C GLU A 276 -13.25 -13.42 19.91
N LEU A 277 -12.00 -13.68 20.27
CA LEU A 277 -11.66 -14.48 21.46
C LEU A 277 -12.23 -13.87 22.74
N LEU A 278 -12.17 -12.54 22.89
CA LEU A 278 -12.71 -11.85 24.08
C LEU A 278 -14.22 -12.06 24.32
N LYS A 279 -14.98 -12.60 23.36
CA LYS A 279 -16.41 -12.90 23.53
C LYS A 279 -16.67 -14.27 24.17
N THR A 280 -15.72 -15.19 24.07
CA THR A 280 -15.94 -16.62 24.38
C THR A 280 -15.04 -17.14 25.50
N VAL A 281 -13.94 -16.45 25.78
CA VAL A 281 -12.98 -16.85 26.81
C VAL A 281 -13.44 -16.44 28.21
N ASP A 282 -12.96 -17.16 29.22
CA ASP A 282 -13.17 -16.83 30.63
C ASP A 282 -12.50 -15.50 31.03
N GLU A 283 -12.85 -14.98 32.20
CA GLU A 283 -12.41 -13.67 32.68
C GLU A 283 -10.88 -13.54 32.78
N LYS A 284 -10.19 -14.61 33.22
CA LYS A 284 -8.73 -14.62 33.37
C LYS A 284 -8.06 -14.57 32.00
N THR A 285 -8.52 -15.38 31.06
CA THR A 285 -8.01 -15.39 29.67
C THR A 285 -8.32 -14.07 28.95
N ALA A 286 -9.49 -13.47 29.19
CA ALA A 286 -9.85 -12.16 28.66
C ALA A 286 -8.91 -11.06 29.16
N GLN A 287 -8.53 -11.09 30.43
CA GLN A 287 -7.56 -10.15 31.01
C GLN A 287 -6.20 -10.27 30.34
N VAL A 288 -5.68 -11.49 30.16
CA VAL A 288 -4.41 -11.76 29.47
C VAL A 288 -4.41 -11.21 28.04
N LEU A 289 -5.47 -11.48 27.27
CA LEU A 289 -5.60 -11.02 25.89
C LEU A 289 -5.66 -9.49 25.78
N LYS A 290 -6.39 -8.81 26.69
CA LYS A 290 -6.46 -7.34 26.76
C LYS A 290 -5.12 -6.72 27.12
N LEU A 291 -4.42 -7.29 28.10
CA LEU A 291 -3.08 -6.84 28.51
C LEU A 291 -2.08 -6.96 27.36
N ARG A 292 -2.08 -8.09 26.64
CA ARG A 292 -1.23 -8.28 25.47
C ARG A 292 -1.54 -7.28 24.35
N GLN A 293 -2.81 -6.97 24.09
CA GLN A 293 -3.19 -5.94 23.12
C GLN A 293 -2.60 -4.57 23.47
N LYS A 294 -2.61 -4.19 24.77
CA LYS A 294 -1.98 -2.95 25.23
C LYS A 294 -0.47 -2.97 25.02
N ALA A 295 0.20 -4.09 25.31
CA ALA A 295 1.64 -4.25 25.07
C ALA A 295 2.04 -4.13 23.58
N ALA A 296 1.17 -4.57 22.66
CA ALA A 296 1.42 -4.59 21.22
C ALA A 296 1.10 -3.27 20.47
N LYS A 297 0.84 -2.17 21.19
CA LYS A 297 0.47 -0.88 20.57
C LYS A 297 1.64 -0.28 19.77
N SER A 298 1.42 -0.02 18.49
CA SER A 298 2.44 0.53 17.58
C SER A 298 2.49 2.06 17.52
N SER A 299 1.57 2.78 18.18
CA SER A 299 1.51 4.25 18.10
C SER A 299 2.79 4.95 18.57
N VAL A 300 3.56 4.28 19.44
CA VAL A 300 4.80 4.82 20.03
C VAL A 300 6.01 4.62 19.11
N SER A 301 5.93 3.75 18.09
CA SER A 301 7.02 3.58 17.12
C SER A 301 7.34 4.87 16.37
N LYS A 302 6.37 5.79 16.25
CA LYS A 302 6.55 7.12 15.66
C LYS A 302 7.48 7.99 16.49
N TYR A 303 7.35 7.95 17.82
CA TYR A 303 8.25 8.68 18.74
C TYR A 303 9.67 8.12 18.67
N GLN A 304 9.81 6.79 18.57
CA GLN A 304 11.12 6.18 18.33
C GLN A 304 11.72 6.61 16.99
N SER A 305 10.91 6.69 15.92
CA SER A 305 11.37 7.20 14.63
C SER A 305 11.82 8.66 14.72
N MET A 306 11.10 9.52 15.46
CA MET A 306 11.51 10.90 15.73
C MET A 306 12.87 10.94 16.44
N MET A 307 13.08 10.12 17.47
CA MET A 307 14.37 10.03 18.18
C MET A 307 15.50 9.52 17.28
N ASN A 308 15.20 8.66 16.30
CA ASN A 308 16.22 8.13 15.41
C ASN A 308 16.68 9.14 14.35
N CYS A 309 15.84 10.12 13.98
CA CYS A 309 16.13 11.09 12.92
C CYS A 309 16.41 12.53 13.40
N ILE A 310 16.29 12.78 14.70
CA ILE A 310 16.54 14.10 15.28
C ILE A 310 18.04 14.43 15.29
N CYS A 311 18.39 15.61 14.78
CA CYS A 311 19.74 16.17 14.84
C CYS A 311 20.06 16.74 16.24
N LYS A 312 21.34 17.07 16.48
CA LYS A 312 21.85 17.61 17.75
C LYS A 312 21.14 18.91 18.16
N ASP A 313 20.63 19.67 17.21
CA ASP A 313 19.87 20.91 17.40
C ASP A 313 18.37 20.70 17.72
N GLY A 314 17.94 19.44 17.89
CA GLY A 314 16.56 19.10 18.20
C GLY A 314 15.63 19.10 16.98
N ARG A 315 16.16 19.10 15.76
CA ARG A 315 15.36 19.17 14.52
C ARG A 315 15.47 17.89 13.70
N ALA A 316 14.35 17.42 13.18
CA ALA A 316 14.32 16.35 12.18
C ALA A 316 14.43 16.95 10.77
N ARG A 317 15.36 16.46 9.95
CA ARG A 317 15.77 17.07 8.66
C ARG A 317 15.75 16.06 7.52
N GLY A 318 15.58 16.52 6.28
CA GLY A 318 15.53 15.62 5.11
C GLY A 318 14.28 14.75 5.04
N MET A 319 13.14 15.27 5.49
CA MET A 319 11.87 14.54 5.56
C MET A 319 11.07 14.58 4.25
N PHE A 320 11.48 15.43 3.30
CA PHE A 320 10.87 15.58 1.99
C PHE A 320 11.80 15.05 0.89
N GLN A 321 11.24 14.38 -0.11
CA GLN A 321 11.97 13.95 -1.30
C GLN A 321 11.38 14.65 -2.51
N PHE A 322 12.14 15.58 -3.09
CA PHE A 322 11.78 16.20 -4.36
C PHE A 322 11.63 15.13 -5.45
N TYR A 323 10.53 15.20 -6.20
CA TYR A 323 10.18 14.18 -7.19
C TYR A 323 10.13 12.75 -6.63
N GLY A 324 9.93 12.48 -5.32
CA GLY A 324 9.93 11.11 -4.74
C GLY A 324 8.92 10.12 -5.32
N VAL A 325 8.06 10.60 -6.24
CA VAL A 325 7.18 9.81 -7.10
C VAL A 325 7.39 10.28 -8.53
N ASN A 326 7.81 9.35 -9.39
CA ASN A 326 8.52 9.66 -10.63
C ASN A 326 7.78 10.45 -11.72
N ARG A 327 6.50 10.84 -11.57
CA ARG A 327 5.77 11.49 -12.67
C ARG A 327 4.66 12.51 -12.33
N THR A 328 4.19 12.71 -11.08
CA THR A 328 3.10 13.69 -10.76
C THR A 328 2.96 14.12 -9.29
N GLY A 329 3.61 13.46 -8.32
CA GLY A 329 3.42 13.77 -6.89
C GLY A 329 2.00 13.57 -6.32
N ARG A 330 1.01 13.10 -7.10
CA ARG A 330 -0.37 12.80 -6.64
C ARG A 330 -0.98 11.64 -7.44
N TRP A 331 -1.76 10.80 -6.76
CA TRP A 331 -2.05 9.45 -7.21
C TRP A 331 -3.50 9.05 -6.99
N CYS A 332 -4.36 8.98 -8.01
CA CYS A 332 -5.76 8.66 -7.74
C CYS A 332 -6.58 8.23 -8.97
N LEU A 333 -7.77 7.72 -8.66
CA LEU A 333 -8.90 7.38 -9.52
C LEU A 333 -9.92 8.54 -9.53
N THR A 334 -10.89 8.52 -10.44
CA THR A 334 -12.07 9.42 -10.37
C THR A 334 -13.06 8.95 -9.31
N GLY A 335 -13.88 9.86 -8.77
CA GLY A 335 -14.80 9.58 -7.65
C GLY A 335 -15.91 8.55 -7.93
N ASP A 336 -16.24 8.34 -9.20
CA ASP A 336 -17.23 7.36 -9.67
C ASP A 336 -16.74 5.89 -9.66
N HIS A 337 -15.48 5.65 -9.29
CA HIS A 337 -15.01 4.30 -8.95
C HIS A 337 -15.57 3.89 -7.60
N GLU A 338 -15.87 2.60 -7.43
CA GLU A 338 -16.40 2.03 -6.20
C GLU A 338 -15.40 1.07 -5.56
N VAL A 339 -15.28 1.12 -4.23
CA VAL A 339 -14.56 0.14 -3.42
C VAL A 339 -15.53 -0.86 -2.82
N LEU A 340 -15.11 -2.12 -2.70
CA LEU A 340 -15.92 -3.15 -2.04
C LEU A 340 -15.68 -3.12 -0.53
N THR A 341 -16.70 -2.74 0.23
CA THR A 341 -16.74 -2.84 1.70
C THR A 341 -17.50 -4.08 2.15
N ARG A 342 -17.54 -4.34 3.46
CA ARG A 342 -18.45 -5.36 4.03
C ARG A 342 -19.92 -5.01 3.82
N ASP A 343 -20.23 -3.73 3.63
CA ASP A 343 -21.58 -3.24 3.42
C ASP A 343 -21.94 -3.08 1.94
N GLY A 344 -21.14 -3.68 1.05
CA GLY A 344 -21.30 -3.62 -0.39
C GLY A 344 -20.40 -2.60 -1.06
N TRP A 345 -20.72 -2.27 -2.31
CA TRP A 345 -19.97 -1.32 -3.12
C TRP A 345 -20.30 0.11 -2.73
N ILE A 346 -19.29 0.93 -2.51
CA ILE A 346 -19.42 2.36 -2.16
C ILE A 346 -18.52 3.16 -3.09
N ARG A 347 -19.03 4.27 -3.65
CA ARG A 347 -18.23 5.17 -4.48
C ARG A 347 -17.09 5.81 -3.68
N LEU A 348 -15.97 6.08 -4.33
CA LEU A 348 -14.80 6.68 -3.70
C LEU A 348 -15.06 8.11 -3.21
N ASP A 349 -15.93 8.86 -3.88
CA ASP A 349 -16.34 10.20 -3.44
C ASP A 349 -17.35 10.20 -2.28
N GLU A 350 -17.95 9.05 -1.98
CA GLU A 350 -18.87 8.84 -0.85
C GLU A 350 -18.21 8.04 0.30
N TRP A 351 -17.04 7.45 0.06
CA TRP A 351 -16.35 6.59 1.01
C TRP A 351 -15.36 7.38 1.88
N SER A 352 -15.57 7.38 3.19
CA SER A 352 -14.76 8.11 4.17
C SER A 352 -13.73 7.22 4.91
N GLY A 353 -13.35 6.07 4.34
CA GLY A 353 -12.46 5.10 4.96
C GLY A 353 -13.19 3.92 5.64
N GLY A 354 -12.45 2.89 6.04
CA GLY A 354 -13.02 1.68 6.65
C GLY A 354 -12.44 0.40 6.07
N ALA A 355 -13.09 -0.73 6.33
CA ALA A 355 -12.60 -2.02 5.83
C ALA A 355 -13.04 -2.26 4.38
N ILE A 356 -12.08 -2.41 3.46
CA ILE A 356 -12.32 -2.72 2.05
C ILE A 356 -11.61 -4.00 1.62
N ALA A 357 -12.07 -4.61 0.53
CA ALA A 357 -11.51 -5.84 -0.04
C ALA A 357 -10.11 -5.60 -0.62
N CYS A 358 -9.08 -5.91 0.17
CA CYS A 358 -7.67 -5.80 -0.20
C CYS A 358 -7.17 -7.11 -0.81
N TYR A 359 -6.39 -7.01 -1.89
CA TYR A 359 -5.83 -8.12 -2.64
C TYR A 359 -4.38 -8.37 -2.24
N ASN A 360 -4.00 -9.63 -2.01
CA ASN A 360 -2.63 -10.04 -1.76
C ASN A 360 -2.02 -10.66 -3.03
N VAL A 361 -0.94 -10.04 -3.52
CA VAL A 361 -0.27 -10.45 -4.77
C VAL A 361 0.30 -11.86 -4.71
N GLN A 362 0.89 -12.25 -3.58
CA GLN A 362 1.60 -13.54 -3.46
C GLN A 362 0.63 -14.72 -3.40
N SER A 363 -0.49 -14.56 -2.69
CA SER A 363 -1.44 -15.66 -2.46
C SER A 363 -2.71 -15.57 -3.29
N SER A 364 -2.94 -14.48 -4.03
CA SER A 364 -4.23 -14.16 -4.66
C SER A 364 -5.41 -14.15 -3.68
N GLN A 365 -5.13 -14.01 -2.38
CA GLN A 365 -6.15 -13.95 -1.34
C GLN A 365 -6.76 -12.56 -1.25
N ILE A 366 -8.05 -12.49 -0.95
CA ILE A 366 -8.77 -11.24 -0.68
C ILE A 366 -9.22 -11.24 0.78
N SER A 367 -9.00 -10.11 1.45
CA SER A 367 -9.45 -9.90 2.84
C SER A 367 -9.92 -8.47 3.04
N PHE A 368 -10.95 -8.27 3.86
CA PHE A 368 -11.41 -6.95 4.24
C PHE A 368 -10.45 -6.35 5.27
N GLN A 369 -9.66 -5.34 4.87
CA GLN A 369 -8.68 -4.69 5.73
C GLN A 369 -9.00 -3.21 5.88
N LYS A 370 -8.70 -2.66 7.06
CA LYS A 370 -8.88 -1.23 7.33
C LYS A 370 -7.98 -0.41 6.40
N SER A 371 -8.59 0.53 5.71
CA SER A 371 -7.97 1.41 4.73
C SER A 371 -8.47 2.84 4.91
N GLU A 372 -7.66 3.80 4.48
CA GLU A 372 -7.97 5.24 4.58
C GLU A 372 -8.43 5.76 3.22
N ALA A 373 -9.46 6.62 3.23
CA ALA A 373 -9.89 7.36 2.06
C ALA A 373 -9.00 8.59 1.89
N VAL A 374 -8.53 8.83 0.67
CA VAL A 374 -7.65 9.94 0.34
C VAL A 374 -8.19 10.64 -0.89
N GLN A 375 -8.21 11.98 -0.89
CA GLN A 375 -8.70 12.78 -2.01
C GLN A 375 -7.85 14.04 -2.21
N PHE A 376 -7.75 14.51 -3.45
CA PHE A 376 -6.97 15.70 -3.81
C PHE A 376 -7.57 16.42 -5.01
N ASP A 377 -7.38 17.73 -5.10
CA ASP A 377 -7.68 18.47 -6.32
C ASP A 377 -6.63 18.16 -7.41
N PHE A 378 -7.11 17.96 -8.63
CA PHE A 378 -6.33 17.62 -9.82
C PHE A 378 -6.85 18.39 -11.03
N ASN A 379 -5.91 18.91 -11.82
CA ASN A 379 -6.17 19.54 -13.10
C ASN A 379 -5.13 19.01 -14.10
N GLY A 380 -5.59 18.29 -15.12
CA GLY A 380 -4.71 17.70 -16.13
C GLY A 380 -5.33 16.49 -16.81
N LEU A 381 -4.48 15.72 -17.51
CA LEU A 381 -4.92 14.55 -18.25
C LEU A 381 -5.02 13.31 -17.34
N LEU A 382 -6.16 12.62 -17.41
CA LEU A 382 -6.35 11.29 -16.87
C LEU A 382 -6.23 10.24 -17.98
N TYR A 383 -5.72 9.07 -17.61
CA TYR A 383 -5.62 7.91 -18.47
C TYR A 383 -6.88 7.07 -18.31
N HIS A 384 -7.57 6.84 -19.42
CA HIS A 384 -8.76 6.02 -19.50
C HIS A 384 -8.46 4.69 -20.21
N ILE A 385 -8.52 3.61 -19.43
CA ILE A 385 -8.35 2.22 -19.88
C ILE A 385 -9.72 1.54 -19.81
N SER A 386 -10.38 1.37 -20.95
CA SER A 386 -11.66 0.65 -21.05
C SER A 386 -11.52 -0.56 -21.94
N ASP A 387 -11.90 -1.73 -21.41
CA ASP A 387 -12.04 -3.00 -22.13
C ASP A 387 -13.23 -3.78 -21.52
N LYS A 388 -13.44 -5.04 -21.87
CA LYS A 388 -14.55 -5.89 -21.43
C LYS A 388 -14.63 -6.06 -19.90
N ARG A 389 -13.50 -6.06 -19.18
CA ARG A 389 -13.49 -6.25 -17.70
C ARG A 389 -12.84 -5.14 -16.90
N ILE A 390 -12.47 -4.03 -17.53
CA ILE A 390 -11.89 -2.85 -16.87
C ILE A 390 -12.49 -1.59 -17.46
N ASP A 391 -12.64 -0.58 -16.61
CA ASP A 391 -12.99 0.77 -17.03
C ASP A 391 -12.35 1.79 -16.09
N GLN A 392 -11.02 1.82 -16.11
CA GLN A 392 -10.23 2.63 -15.19
C GLN A 392 -10.02 4.03 -15.74
N ILE A 393 -10.28 5.04 -14.91
CA ILE A 393 -9.86 6.43 -15.16
C ILE A 393 -8.98 6.86 -14.00
N SER A 394 -7.73 7.18 -14.30
CA SER A 394 -6.73 7.43 -13.26
C SER A 394 -5.65 8.40 -13.71
N THR A 395 -4.98 9.01 -12.75
CA THR A 395 -3.73 9.75 -13.01
C THR A 395 -2.68 8.82 -13.62
N GLY A 396 -1.75 9.36 -14.42
CA GLY A 396 -0.66 8.58 -15.03
C GLY A 396 0.19 7.80 -14.03
N ASP A 397 0.24 8.22 -12.78
CA ASP A 397 1.08 7.59 -11.75
C ASP A 397 0.34 6.59 -10.88
N HIS A 398 -0.95 6.40 -11.15
CA HIS A 398 -1.74 5.41 -10.42
C HIS A 398 -1.14 4.03 -10.64
N LYS A 399 -0.91 3.28 -9.56
CA LYS A 399 -0.30 1.95 -9.66
C LYS A 399 -1.35 0.93 -10.04
N MET A 400 -0.96 0.01 -10.92
CA MET A 400 -1.73 -1.18 -11.24
C MET A 400 -0.87 -2.42 -11.09
N LEU A 401 -1.52 -3.52 -10.68
CA LEU A 401 -0.92 -4.85 -10.77
C LEU A 401 -1.14 -5.35 -12.19
N VAL A 402 -0.05 -5.61 -12.92
CA VAL A 402 -0.11 -5.98 -14.33
C VAL A 402 0.85 -7.11 -14.68
N LYS A 403 0.62 -7.75 -15.82
CA LYS A 403 1.62 -8.51 -16.56
C LYS A 403 1.80 -7.87 -17.93
N ARG A 404 3.03 -7.42 -18.25
CA ARG A 404 3.33 -6.84 -19.59
C ARG A 404 3.14 -7.81 -20.74
N ARG A 405 3.24 -9.11 -20.46
CA ARG A 405 2.90 -10.20 -21.38
C ARG A 405 2.16 -11.28 -20.60
N TYR A 406 1.27 -11.96 -21.28
CA TYR A 406 0.35 -12.94 -20.67
C TYR A 406 1.04 -13.99 -19.78
N ASP A 407 2.26 -14.42 -20.15
CA ASP A 407 3.04 -15.48 -19.49
C ASP A 407 4.12 -14.98 -18.51
N LYS A 408 4.11 -13.69 -18.17
CA LYS A 408 5.07 -13.09 -17.22
C LYS A 408 4.52 -13.02 -15.80
N GLU A 409 5.39 -12.74 -14.85
CA GLU A 409 5.03 -12.53 -13.45
C GLU A 409 4.26 -11.23 -13.25
N TRP A 410 3.51 -11.17 -12.15
CA TRP A 410 2.83 -9.94 -11.74
C TRP A 410 3.84 -8.88 -11.31
N GLU A 411 3.68 -7.66 -11.81
CA GLU A 411 4.47 -6.51 -11.39
C GLU A 411 3.56 -5.31 -11.11
N ALA A 412 4.02 -4.43 -10.22
CA ALA A 412 3.41 -3.13 -10.02
C ALA A 412 3.98 -2.16 -11.05
N SER A 413 3.13 -1.51 -11.84
CA SER A 413 3.56 -0.46 -12.78
C SER A 413 2.61 0.73 -12.72
N THR A 414 3.11 1.92 -13.03
CA THR A 414 2.25 3.10 -13.14
C THR A 414 1.48 3.08 -14.46
N VAL A 415 0.30 3.67 -14.49
CA VAL A 415 -0.57 3.68 -15.69
C VAL A 415 0.11 4.31 -16.91
N SER A 416 0.94 5.34 -16.70
CA SER A 416 1.69 6.02 -17.76
C SER A 416 2.82 5.16 -18.35
N GLU A 417 3.31 4.16 -17.61
CA GLU A 417 4.33 3.19 -18.07
C GLU A 417 3.75 1.92 -18.68
N LEU A 418 2.42 1.77 -18.62
CA LEU A 418 1.76 0.62 -19.23
C LEU A 418 1.87 0.70 -20.74
N PRO A 419 2.05 -0.45 -21.42
CA PRO A 419 1.82 -0.50 -22.86
C PRO A 419 0.45 0.09 -23.18
N SER A 420 0.35 0.86 -24.27
CA SER A 420 -0.93 1.47 -24.66
C SER A 420 -2.06 0.45 -24.84
N SER A 421 -1.71 -0.82 -25.08
CA SER A 421 -2.59 -1.98 -25.21
C SER A 421 -1.78 -3.27 -24.97
N ARG A 422 -2.45 -4.40 -24.73
CA ARG A 422 -1.87 -5.76 -24.56
C ARG A 422 -1.06 -5.94 -23.27
N PHE A 423 -1.74 -5.84 -22.14
CA PHE A 423 -1.24 -6.22 -20.82
C PHE A 423 -2.35 -6.95 -20.05
N ALA A 424 -1.99 -7.78 -19.07
CA ALA A 424 -2.98 -8.50 -18.27
C ALA A 424 -3.14 -7.90 -16.87
N ILE A 425 -4.37 -7.88 -16.36
CA ILE A 425 -4.72 -7.44 -14.99
C ILE A 425 -5.40 -8.57 -14.23
N PRO A 426 -5.30 -8.62 -12.89
CA PRO A 426 -6.08 -9.56 -12.09
C PRO A 426 -7.52 -9.10 -12.01
N ILE A 427 -8.44 -10.06 -12.09
CA ILE A 427 -9.89 -9.78 -12.06
C ILE A 427 -10.59 -10.46 -10.90
N THR A 428 -9.95 -11.37 -10.17
CA THR A 428 -10.59 -12.08 -9.06
C THR A 428 -9.55 -12.53 -8.03
N GLY A 429 -10.02 -13.13 -6.95
CA GLY A 429 -9.19 -13.75 -5.92
C GLY A 429 -10.05 -14.62 -5.03
N ASN A 430 -9.42 -15.27 -4.06
CA ASN A 430 -10.12 -16.15 -3.13
C ASN A 430 -10.16 -15.51 -1.75
N ARG A 431 -11.35 -15.45 -1.16
CA ARG A 431 -11.54 -15.00 0.21
C ARG A 431 -11.96 -16.17 1.09
N GLN A 432 -11.42 -16.23 2.31
CA GLN A 432 -11.98 -17.07 3.37
C GLN A 432 -13.26 -16.42 3.92
N TYR A 433 -14.34 -17.20 3.94
CA TYR A 433 -15.66 -16.81 4.39
C TYR A 433 -16.07 -17.64 5.62
N GLN A 434 -16.98 -17.10 6.43
CA GLN A 434 -17.52 -17.75 7.61
C GLN A 434 -19.03 -17.76 7.49
N THR A 435 -19.58 -18.91 7.11
CA THR A 435 -21.01 -19.09 6.83
C THR A 435 -21.84 -18.84 8.07
N CYS A 436 -22.91 -18.05 7.95
CA CYS A 436 -23.87 -17.84 9.02
C CYS A 436 -25.07 -18.78 8.89
N LEU A 437 -25.40 -19.20 7.67
CA LEU A 437 -26.50 -20.12 7.39
C LEU A 437 -26.03 -21.53 7.09
N GLU A 438 -26.87 -22.50 7.44
CA GLU A 438 -26.70 -23.87 6.95
C GLU A 438 -26.95 -23.93 5.44
N ALA A 439 -26.34 -24.92 4.78
CA ALA A 439 -26.47 -25.11 3.34
C ALA A 439 -27.93 -25.22 2.85
N SER A 440 -28.80 -25.87 3.64
CA SER A 440 -30.23 -26.00 3.34
C SER A 440 -30.96 -24.66 3.44
N GLN A 441 -30.66 -23.86 4.47
CA GLN A 441 -31.25 -22.56 4.73
C GLN A 441 -30.89 -21.55 3.63
N LEU A 442 -29.60 -21.50 3.25
CA LEU A 442 -29.11 -20.62 2.18
C LEU A 442 -29.79 -20.92 0.84
N ARG A 443 -29.95 -22.22 0.50
CA ARG A 443 -30.67 -22.63 -0.72
C ARG A 443 -32.14 -22.24 -0.68
N VAL A 444 -32.79 -22.32 0.49
CA VAL A 444 -34.17 -21.84 0.67
C VAL A 444 -34.26 -20.31 0.52
N ILE A 445 -33.28 -19.54 1.00
CA ILE A 445 -33.22 -18.08 0.78
C ILE A 445 -33.17 -17.76 -0.72
N ILE A 446 -32.29 -18.43 -1.47
CA ILE A 446 -32.14 -18.20 -2.92
C ILE A 446 -33.43 -18.54 -3.67
N MET A 447 -34.04 -19.69 -3.35
CA MET A 447 -35.35 -20.08 -3.89
C MET A 447 -36.43 -19.05 -3.55
N THR A 448 -36.45 -18.57 -2.30
CA THR A 448 -37.45 -17.60 -1.81
C THR A 448 -37.29 -16.25 -2.49
N GLN A 449 -36.04 -15.81 -2.70
CA GLN A 449 -35.76 -14.57 -3.41
C GLN A 449 -36.37 -14.59 -4.82
N ALA A 450 -36.19 -15.71 -5.52
CA ALA A 450 -36.64 -15.88 -6.90
C ALA A 450 -38.15 -16.06 -7.04
N ASP A 451 -38.71 -17.13 -6.45
CA ASP A 451 -40.09 -17.55 -6.72
C ASP A 451 -41.02 -17.40 -5.49
N GLY A 452 -40.53 -16.90 -4.37
CA GLY A 452 -41.30 -16.71 -3.14
C GLY A 452 -42.21 -15.47 -3.18
N HIS A 453 -43.41 -15.60 -2.60
CA HIS A 453 -44.34 -14.51 -2.39
C HIS A 453 -44.91 -14.54 -0.97
N PHE A 454 -44.64 -13.50 -0.18
CA PHE A 454 -45.26 -13.30 1.13
C PHE A 454 -46.62 -12.62 0.96
N THR A 455 -47.66 -13.26 1.49
CA THR A 455 -49.02 -12.69 1.56
C THR A 455 -49.11 -11.61 2.64
N ASN A 456 -50.18 -10.82 2.62
CA ASN A 456 -50.45 -9.82 3.67
C ASN A 456 -50.54 -10.44 5.08
N GLU A 457 -51.03 -11.69 5.17
CA GLU A 457 -51.09 -12.47 6.42
C GLU A 457 -49.72 -13.02 6.84
N GLY A 458 -48.69 -12.88 6.01
CA GLY A 458 -47.33 -13.33 6.29
C GLY A 458 -47.03 -14.78 5.88
N ILE A 459 -47.98 -15.49 5.26
CA ILE A 459 -47.77 -16.82 4.70
C ILE A 459 -46.84 -16.71 3.49
N LEU A 460 -45.80 -17.54 3.43
CA LEU A 460 -44.93 -17.66 2.26
C LEU A 460 -45.53 -18.66 1.27
N ARG A 461 -45.74 -18.23 0.03
CA ARG A 461 -46.28 -19.05 -1.05
C ARG A 461 -45.31 -19.14 -2.21
N PHE A 462 -45.25 -20.32 -2.80
CA PHE A 462 -44.59 -20.60 -4.05
C PHE A 462 -45.61 -21.14 -5.05
N HIS A 463 -45.57 -20.63 -6.27
CA HIS A 463 -46.48 -21.05 -7.34
C HIS A 463 -45.68 -21.56 -8.53
N PHE A 464 -45.84 -22.84 -8.87
CA PHE A 464 -45.04 -23.48 -9.92
C PHE A 464 -45.90 -24.27 -10.90
N SER A 465 -45.59 -24.14 -12.19
CA SER A 465 -46.12 -25.02 -13.25
C SER A 465 -45.13 -26.12 -13.67
N LYS A 466 -43.83 -25.95 -13.36
CA LYS A 466 -42.77 -26.88 -13.79
C LYS A 466 -42.48 -27.92 -12.69
N GLN A 467 -42.58 -29.20 -13.04
CA GLN A 467 -42.34 -30.32 -12.09
C GLN A 467 -40.97 -30.23 -11.40
N ARG A 468 -39.91 -29.88 -12.15
CA ARG A 468 -38.56 -29.71 -11.57
C ARG A 468 -38.50 -28.70 -10.42
N LYS A 469 -39.25 -27.59 -10.50
CA LYS A 469 -39.25 -26.55 -9.46
C LYS A 469 -40.06 -27.03 -8.24
N ILE A 470 -41.16 -27.75 -8.48
CA ILE A 470 -41.98 -28.36 -7.42
C ILE A 470 -41.14 -29.34 -6.60
N ASP A 471 -40.44 -30.27 -7.26
CA ASP A 471 -39.65 -31.30 -6.58
C ASP A 471 -38.44 -30.71 -5.87
N ARG A 472 -37.76 -29.74 -6.48
CA ARG A 472 -36.65 -29.00 -5.85
C ARG A 472 -37.13 -28.25 -4.60
N CYS A 473 -38.23 -27.49 -4.71
CA CYS A 473 -38.80 -26.75 -3.58
C CYS A 473 -39.13 -27.66 -2.39
N LYS A 474 -39.85 -28.76 -2.65
CA LYS A 474 -40.19 -29.74 -1.61
C LYS A 474 -38.95 -30.35 -0.96
N THR A 475 -37.93 -30.64 -1.76
CA THR A 475 -36.66 -31.19 -1.25
C THR A 475 -35.95 -30.20 -0.35
N LEU A 476 -35.85 -28.92 -0.75
CA LEU A 476 -35.20 -27.89 0.06
C LEU A 476 -35.95 -27.62 1.37
N LEU A 477 -37.28 -27.49 1.32
CA LEU A 477 -38.09 -27.28 2.53
C LEU A 477 -37.99 -28.45 3.50
N ARG A 478 -38.00 -29.71 3.01
CA ARG A 478 -37.82 -30.90 3.87
C ARG A 478 -36.42 -30.92 4.50
N ARG A 479 -35.37 -30.62 3.73
CA ARG A 479 -33.98 -30.58 4.23
C ARG A 479 -33.74 -29.46 5.23
N ALA A 480 -34.48 -28.37 5.13
CA ALA A 480 -34.46 -27.28 6.10
C ALA A 480 -35.45 -27.49 7.26
N GLU A 481 -36.11 -28.67 7.32
CA GLU A 481 -37.09 -29.02 8.33
C GLU A 481 -38.27 -28.03 8.45
N ILE A 482 -38.67 -27.43 7.31
CA ILE A 482 -39.76 -26.45 7.24
C ILE A 482 -41.06 -27.17 6.81
N PRO A 483 -42.08 -27.25 7.68
CA PRO A 483 -43.38 -27.80 7.30
C PRO A 483 -44.08 -26.94 6.25
N PHE A 484 -44.71 -27.59 5.26
CA PHE A 484 -45.45 -26.91 4.20
C PHE A 484 -46.72 -27.67 3.81
N VAL A 485 -47.65 -26.94 3.19
CA VAL A 485 -48.89 -27.47 2.61
C VAL A 485 -48.79 -27.42 1.10
N GLU A 486 -49.08 -28.53 0.44
CA GLU A 486 -49.14 -28.65 -1.01
C GLU A 486 -50.60 -28.64 -1.48
N LYS A 487 -50.93 -27.76 -2.43
CA LYS A 487 -52.22 -27.75 -3.14
C LYS A 487 -51.98 -27.89 -4.63
N LYS A 488 -52.45 -28.98 -5.21
CA LYS A 488 -52.40 -29.23 -6.65
C LYS A 488 -53.64 -28.66 -7.33
N ASN A 489 -53.43 -27.80 -8.32
CA ASN A 489 -54.47 -27.34 -9.25
C ASN A 489 -54.27 -28.02 -10.61
N LYS A 490 -55.20 -27.83 -11.56
CA LYS A 490 -55.15 -28.47 -12.90
C LYS A 490 -53.84 -28.19 -13.67
N THR A 491 -53.24 -27.01 -13.52
CA THR A 491 -52.09 -26.55 -14.33
C THR A 491 -50.89 -26.09 -13.50
N SER A 492 -50.97 -26.16 -12.17
CA SER A 492 -49.97 -25.58 -11.27
C SER A 492 -50.04 -26.21 -9.89
N THR A 493 -48.92 -26.23 -9.17
CA THR A 493 -48.87 -26.60 -7.76
C THR A 493 -48.52 -25.37 -6.94
N THR A 494 -49.29 -25.13 -5.88
CA THR A 494 -49.00 -24.10 -4.89
C THR A 494 -48.46 -24.76 -3.63
N ILE A 495 -47.29 -24.32 -3.18
CA ILE A 495 -46.66 -24.76 -1.92
C ILE A 495 -46.72 -23.58 -0.96
N SER A 496 -47.30 -23.77 0.22
CA SER A 496 -47.47 -22.72 1.22
C SER A 496 -46.80 -23.10 2.54
N VAL A 497 -46.02 -22.19 3.12
CA VAL A 497 -45.44 -22.33 4.45
C VAL A 497 -46.25 -21.44 5.41
N PRO A 498 -47.02 -22.03 6.35
CA PRO A 498 -47.79 -21.27 7.33
C PRO A 498 -46.91 -20.38 8.20
N VAL A 499 -47.44 -19.25 8.69
CA VAL A 499 -46.68 -18.28 9.51
C VAL A 499 -46.01 -18.92 10.72
N ARG A 500 -46.72 -19.83 11.40
CA ARG A 500 -46.20 -20.58 12.57
C ARG A 500 -45.02 -21.51 12.25
N SER A 501 -44.83 -21.84 10.98
CA SER A 501 -43.81 -22.75 10.47
C SER A 501 -42.66 -22.01 9.78
N LEU A 502 -42.72 -20.67 9.69
CA LEU A 502 -41.65 -19.86 9.13
C LEU A 502 -40.54 -19.63 10.18
N PRO A 503 -39.31 -20.11 9.93
CA PRO A 503 -38.17 -19.76 10.77
C PRO A 503 -37.94 -18.25 10.76
N ILE A 504 -37.33 -17.72 11.83
CA ILE A 504 -37.09 -16.27 12.00
C ILE A 504 -36.28 -15.71 10.82
N TRP A 505 -35.21 -16.38 10.40
CA TRP A 505 -34.36 -15.94 9.29
C TRP A 505 -35.09 -15.83 7.96
N LEU A 506 -36.11 -16.66 7.72
CA LEU A 506 -36.93 -16.59 6.51
C LEU A 506 -38.03 -15.53 6.65
N ARG A 507 -38.54 -15.36 7.87
CA ARG A 507 -39.54 -14.33 8.19
C ARG A 507 -38.98 -12.92 8.10
N THR A 508 -37.69 -12.71 8.39
CA THR A 508 -37.02 -11.42 8.24
C THR A 508 -36.66 -11.10 6.79
N PHE A 509 -36.53 -12.12 5.93
CA PHE A 509 -36.24 -11.99 4.48
C PHE A 509 -37.50 -11.72 3.63
N ARG A 510 -38.40 -10.84 4.09
CA ARG A 510 -39.68 -10.57 3.42
C ARG A 510 -39.58 -9.70 2.17
N ASP A 511 -38.60 -8.80 2.14
CA ASP A 511 -38.33 -7.89 1.03
C ASP A 511 -37.66 -8.60 -0.16
N LYS A 512 -37.15 -9.82 0.06
CA LYS A 512 -36.41 -10.62 -0.92
C LYS A 512 -35.16 -9.90 -1.44
N VAL A 513 -34.57 -9.04 -0.61
CA VAL A 513 -33.33 -8.33 -0.90
C VAL A 513 -32.20 -9.04 -0.17
N PHE A 514 -31.20 -9.50 -0.92
CA PHE A 514 -29.99 -10.08 -0.34
C PHE A 514 -29.32 -9.03 0.55
N GLY A 515 -29.13 -9.36 1.82
CA GLY A 515 -28.40 -8.51 2.75
C GLY A 515 -26.89 -8.68 2.57
N ASN A 516 -26.13 -7.69 3.04
CA ASN A 516 -24.66 -7.70 2.95
C ASN A 516 -24.00 -8.91 3.63
N TRP A 517 -24.67 -9.50 4.63
CA TRP A 517 -24.26 -10.76 5.27
C TRP A 517 -24.05 -11.90 4.27
N MET A 518 -24.69 -11.87 3.10
CA MET A 518 -24.46 -12.85 2.02
C MET A 518 -23.01 -12.89 1.53
N ILE A 519 -22.23 -11.80 1.69
CA ILE A 519 -20.80 -11.75 1.31
C ILE A 519 -19.96 -12.74 2.15
N ASP A 520 -20.44 -13.13 3.32
CA ASP A 520 -19.79 -14.09 4.22
C ASP A 520 -20.29 -15.53 4.05
N GLU A 521 -21.24 -15.77 3.14
CA GLU A 521 -21.80 -17.10 2.87
C GLU A 521 -21.00 -17.91 1.84
N ASN A 522 -21.28 -19.21 1.78
CA ASN A 522 -20.59 -20.12 0.86
C ASN A 522 -20.99 -19.83 -0.60
N PRO A 523 -20.07 -19.33 -1.44
CA PRO A 523 -20.36 -18.96 -2.82
C PRO A 523 -20.70 -20.19 -3.68
N ASP A 524 -20.13 -21.36 -3.39
CA ASP A 524 -20.37 -22.56 -4.19
C ASP A 524 -21.84 -23.01 -4.07
N ILE A 525 -22.42 -22.88 -2.87
CA ILE A 525 -23.85 -23.15 -2.65
C ILE A 525 -24.70 -22.14 -3.43
N ILE A 526 -24.32 -20.86 -3.41
CA ILE A 526 -25.06 -19.80 -4.09
C ILE A 526 -25.05 -20.03 -5.60
N PHE A 527 -23.87 -20.21 -6.19
CA PHE A 527 -23.74 -20.40 -7.64
C PHE A 527 -24.26 -21.75 -8.14
N ASP A 528 -24.30 -22.78 -7.29
CA ASP A 528 -24.97 -24.06 -7.61
C ASP A 528 -26.50 -23.95 -7.55
N GLU A 529 -27.06 -23.13 -6.65
CA GLU A 529 -28.51 -23.02 -6.50
C GLU A 529 -29.14 -22.06 -7.53
N LEU A 530 -28.49 -20.94 -7.86
CA LEU A 530 -29.03 -19.90 -8.75
C LEU A 530 -29.65 -20.45 -10.07
N PRO A 531 -29.00 -21.37 -10.82
CA PRO A 531 -29.54 -21.91 -12.08
C PRO A 531 -30.85 -22.69 -11.96
N ASN A 532 -31.23 -23.09 -10.75
CA ASN A 532 -32.49 -23.79 -10.52
C ASN A 532 -33.69 -22.81 -10.55
N TRP A 533 -33.45 -21.51 -10.40
CA TRP A 533 -34.46 -20.48 -10.17
C TRP A 533 -34.41 -19.34 -11.21
N ASP A 534 -33.91 -18.16 -10.81
CA ASP A 534 -33.77 -16.94 -11.63
C ASP A 534 -32.45 -16.88 -12.42
N GLY A 535 -31.64 -17.94 -12.34
CA GLY A 535 -30.48 -18.14 -13.18
C GLY A 535 -30.66 -19.26 -14.20
N TYR A 536 -29.77 -19.32 -15.18
CA TYR A 536 -29.60 -20.48 -16.04
C TYR A 536 -28.16 -20.61 -16.53
N TYR A 537 -27.77 -21.82 -16.93
CA TYR A 537 -26.48 -22.05 -17.58
C TYR A 537 -26.56 -21.57 -19.04
N ALA A 538 -25.87 -20.47 -19.33
CA ALA A 538 -25.71 -19.96 -20.70
C ALA A 538 -24.68 -20.80 -21.48
N SER A 539 -23.73 -21.42 -20.78
CA SER A 539 -22.80 -22.44 -21.30
C SER A 539 -22.28 -23.30 -20.13
N ASN A 540 -21.47 -24.32 -20.43
CA ASN A 540 -20.93 -25.24 -19.41
C ASN A 540 -20.19 -24.54 -18.25
N ASN A 541 -19.62 -23.35 -18.48
CA ASN A 541 -18.84 -22.60 -17.49
C ASN A 541 -19.40 -21.20 -17.19
N THR A 542 -20.64 -20.91 -17.64
CA THR A 542 -21.24 -19.58 -17.50
C THR A 542 -22.68 -19.66 -17.02
N ILE A 543 -22.98 -18.94 -15.95
CA ILE A 543 -24.34 -18.73 -15.44
C ILE A 543 -24.74 -17.30 -15.78
N GLN A 544 -26.00 -17.11 -16.17
CA GLN A 544 -26.61 -15.78 -16.21
C GLN A 544 -27.69 -15.72 -15.15
N TYR A 545 -27.61 -14.72 -14.25
CA TYR A 545 -28.61 -14.40 -13.24
C TYR A 545 -29.26 -13.07 -13.60
N THR A 546 -30.59 -13.00 -13.54
CA THR A 546 -31.33 -11.77 -13.82
C THR A 546 -32.17 -11.36 -12.62
N THR A 547 -32.15 -10.08 -12.27
CA THR A 547 -32.95 -9.53 -11.18
C THR A 547 -33.36 -8.09 -11.48
N THR A 548 -34.47 -7.63 -10.90
CA THR A 548 -34.87 -6.21 -10.93
C THR A 548 -34.39 -5.44 -9.70
N ILE A 549 -33.70 -6.12 -8.77
CA ILE A 549 -33.18 -5.54 -7.52
C ILE A 549 -31.66 -5.34 -7.68
N LYS A 550 -31.23 -4.07 -7.77
CA LYS A 550 -29.81 -3.71 -7.95
C LYS A 550 -28.90 -4.34 -6.90
N GLN A 551 -29.30 -4.28 -5.62
CA GLN A 551 -28.53 -4.81 -4.50
C GLN A 551 -28.27 -6.32 -4.64
N ASN A 552 -29.25 -7.08 -5.14
CA ASN A 552 -29.06 -8.52 -5.38
C ASN A 552 -28.00 -8.75 -6.46
N ALA A 553 -28.05 -7.98 -7.57
CA ALA A 553 -27.04 -8.07 -8.62
C ALA A 553 -25.64 -7.70 -8.11
N ASP A 554 -25.54 -6.64 -7.31
CA ASP A 554 -24.29 -6.14 -6.73
C ASP A 554 -23.64 -7.16 -5.78
N ILE A 555 -24.43 -7.83 -4.93
CA ILE A 555 -23.96 -8.88 -4.01
C ILE A 555 -23.50 -10.12 -4.79
N ILE A 556 -24.28 -10.57 -5.78
CA ILE A 556 -23.88 -11.72 -6.61
C ILE A 556 -22.59 -11.42 -7.38
N GLN A 557 -22.42 -10.19 -7.88
CA GLN A 557 -21.16 -9.77 -8.49
C GLN A 557 -20.00 -9.78 -7.49
N ALA A 558 -20.17 -9.18 -6.31
CA ALA A 558 -19.14 -9.17 -5.27
C ALA A 558 -18.71 -10.60 -4.90
N LEU A 559 -19.66 -11.49 -4.63
CA LEU A 559 -19.42 -12.89 -4.32
C LEU A 559 -18.64 -13.62 -5.41
N ALA A 560 -18.91 -13.33 -6.69
CA ALA A 560 -18.16 -13.93 -7.78
C ALA A 560 -16.67 -13.54 -7.68
N HIS A 561 -16.37 -12.25 -7.56
CA HIS A 561 -15.00 -11.74 -7.51
C HIS A 561 -14.24 -12.09 -6.22
N LEU A 562 -14.95 -12.44 -5.14
CA LEU A 562 -14.37 -12.90 -3.87
C LEU A 562 -14.12 -14.42 -3.83
N SER A 563 -14.58 -15.19 -4.81
CA SER A 563 -14.57 -16.66 -4.79
C SER A 563 -13.86 -17.30 -5.99
N GLY A 564 -12.91 -16.57 -6.60
CA GLY A 564 -12.17 -17.03 -7.78
C GLY A 564 -13.00 -17.02 -9.08
N ARG A 565 -14.25 -16.56 -9.03
CA ARG A 565 -15.15 -16.37 -10.18
C ARG A 565 -15.04 -14.94 -10.70
N ALA A 566 -15.70 -14.64 -11.81
CA ALA A 566 -15.79 -13.28 -12.31
C ALA A 566 -17.22 -13.00 -12.77
N ALA A 567 -17.69 -11.76 -12.64
CA ALA A 567 -19.03 -11.38 -13.04
C ALA A 567 -19.07 -9.99 -13.71
N LEU A 568 -19.87 -9.87 -14.77
CA LEU A 568 -20.17 -8.60 -15.43
C LEU A 568 -21.65 -8.28 -15.22
N VAL A 569 -21.93 -7.08 -14.74
CA VAL A 569 -23.30 -6.58 -14.61
C VAL A 569 -23.60 -5.67 -15.79
N SER A 570 -24.69 -5.96 -16.48
CA SER A 570 -25.26 -5.14 -17.55
C SER A 570 -26.73 -4.84 -17.26
N LYS A 571 -27.22 -3.68 -17.69
CA LYS A 571 -28.63 -3.32 -17.57
C LYS A 571 -29.39 -3.70 -18.84
N LYS A 572 -30.68 -4.02 -18.71
CA LYS A 572 -31.64 -4.25 -19.80
C LYS A 572 -32.94 -3.50 -19.47
N HIS A 573 -33.62 -2.99 -20.50
CA HIS A 573 -34.83 -2.16 -20.38
C HIS A 573 -34.59 -0.85 -19.61
N GLU A 574 -33.41 -0.25 -19.77
CA GLU A 574 -33.17 1.11 -19.29
C GLU A 574 -34.05 2.08 -20.11
N ASP A 575 -34.76 2.96 -19.43
CA ASP A 575 -35.63 4.00 -20.02
C ASP A 575 -36.78 3.49 -20.90
N VAL A 576 -37.28 2.26 -20.66
CA VAL A 576 -38.48 1.73 -21.33
C VAL A 576 -39.72 1.95 -20.44
N GLU A 577 -40.68 2.71 -20.95
CA GLU A 577 -41.94 3.01 -20.27
C GLU A 577 -42.68 1.71 -19.88
N ASN A 578 -43.13 1.63 -18.62
CA ASN A 578 -43.82 0.48 -18.01
C ASN A 578 -42.97 -0.77 -17.66
N TRP A 579 -41.65 -0.77 -17.87
CA TRP A 579 -40.78 -1.88 -17.49
C TRP A 579 -39.79 -1.48 -16.40
N LYS A 580 -39.59 -2.35 -15.41
CA LYS A 580 -38.52 -2.17 -14.42
C LYS A 580 -37.17 -2.50 -15.04
N THR A 581 -36.16 -1.69 -14.78
CA THR A 581 -34.76 -1.98 -15.17
C THR A 581 -34.35 -3.35 -14.63
N ALA A 582 -33.89 -4.22 -15.53
CA ALA A 582 -33.38 -5.54 -15.19
C ALA A 582 -31.85 -5.51 -15.19
N TYR A 583 -31.25 -6.05 -14.14
CA TYR A 583 -29.82 -6.25 -13.99
C TYR A 583 -29.49 -7.69 -14.35
N ILE A 584 -28.64 -7.85 -15.37
CA ILE A 584 -28.17 -9.14 -15.86
C ILE A 584 -26.73 -9.32 -15.39
N VAL A 585 -26.51 -10.35 -14.57
CA VAL A 585 -25.21 -10.73 -14.04
C VAL A 585 -24.71 -11.95 -14.81
N ASN A 586 -23.71 -11.74 -15.67
CA ASN A 586 -23.04 -12.81 -16.40
C ASN A 586 -21.86 -13.29 -15.58
N ILE A 587 -21.89 -14.54 -15.12
CA ILE A 587 -20.96 -15.12 -14.15
C ILE A 587 -20.16 -16.23 -14.82
N TRP A 588 -18.84 -16.13 -14.79
CA TRP A 588 -17.92 -17.18 -15.21
C TRP A 588 -17.49 -17.99 -13.99
N LEU A 589 -17.73 -19.29 -14.01
CA LEU A 589 -17.52 -20.18 -12.86
C LEU A 589 -16.04 -20.54 -12.65
N SER A 590 -15.29 -20.73 -13.74
CA SER A 590 -13.87 -21.03 -13.70
C SER A 590 -13.11 -20.14 -14.70
N PRO A 591 -13.06 -18.81 -14.49
CA PRO A 591 -12.25 -17.94 -15.32
C PRO A 591 -10.76 -18.14 -14.98
N LYS A 592 -9.88 -17.73 -15.89
CA LYS A 592 -8.50 -17.48 -15.49
C LYS A 592 -8.49 -16.25 -14.57
N ASN A 593 -7.58 -16.20 -13.59
CA ASN A 593 -7.44 -15.05 -12.70
C ASN A 593 -6.80 -13.81 -13.37
N GLN A 594 -6.93 -13.68 -14.68
CA GLN A 594 -6.39 -12.55 -15.40
C GLN A 594 -7.23 -12.22 -16.62
N HIS A 595 -7.24 -10.94 -16.99
CA HIS A 595 -7.83 -10.42 -18.21
C HIS A 595 -6.79 -9.65 -18.98
N GLU A 596 -6.57 -10.02 -20.24
CA GLU A 596 -5.75 -9.24 -21.16
C GLU A 596 -6.55 -8.06 -21.71
N VAL A 597 -6.08 -6.86 -21.41
CA VAL A 597 -6.53 -5.58 -21.96
C VAL A 597 -5.93 -5.43 -23.35
N LYS A 598 -6.78 -5.32 -24.37
CA LYS A 598 -6.41 -5.22 -25.78
C LYS A 598 -6.71 -3.84 -26.36
N ASP A 599 -7.69 -3.15 -25.80
CA ASP A 599 -8.06 -1.81 -26.25
C ASP A 599 -7.00 -0.78 -25.87
N LYS A 600 -6.94 0.30 -26.65
CA LYS A 600 -5.93 1.35 -26.49
C LYS A 600 -6.32 2.30 -25.37
N THR A 601 -5.36 2.64 -24.52
CA THR A 601 -5.50 3.67 -23.49
C THR A 601 -5.71 5.04 -24.14
N THR A 602 -6.68 5.80 -23.65
CA THR A 602 -7.00 7.16 -24.11
C THR A 602 -6.71 8.18 -23.01
N LEU A 603 -6.55 9.44 -23.38
CA LEU A 603 -6.33 10.55 -22.46
C LEU A 603 -7.58 11.42 -22.41
N VAL A 604 -7.95 11.87 -21.21
CA VAL A 604 -9.15 12.66 -20.96
C VAL A 604 -8.77 13.87 -20.10
N ASP A 605 -9.09 15.08 -20.55
CA ASP A 605 -8.95 16.29 -19.74
C ASP A 605 -9.88 16.23 -18.53
N TYR A 606 -9.33 16.56 -17.36
CA TYR A 606 -10.07 16.52 -16.11
C TYR A 606 -9.68 17.66 -15.19
N GLN A 607 -10.69 18.32 -14.64
CA GLN A 607 -10.55 19.29 -13.57
C GLN A 607 -11.53 18.92 -12.45
N GLY A 608 -11.01 18.55 -11.28
CA GLY A 608 -11.83 18.11 -10.17
C GLY A 608 -11.04 17.37 -9.10
N LYS A 609 -11.74 16.65 -8.23
CA LYS A 609 -11.11 15.82 -7.22
C LYS A 609 -10.84 14.41 -7.73
N VAL A 610 -9.68 13.89 -7.38
CA VAL A 610 -9.29 12.50 -7.59
C VAL A 610 -9.17 11.81 -6.23
N TYR A 611 -9.49 10.52 -6.18
CA TYR A 611 -9.68 9.73 -4.97
C TYR A 611 -8.85 8.43 -4.97
N CYS A 612 -8.40 7.95 -3.82
CA CYS A 612 -7.73 6.67 -3.68
C CYS A 612 -7.98 6.04 -2.30
N ALA A 613 -7.70 4.73 -2.20
CA ALA A 613 -7.64 4.00 -0.95
C ALA A 613 -6.18 3.70 -0.56
N SER A 614 -5.78 4.12 0.63
CA SER A 614 -4.51 3.71 1.24
C SER A 614 -4.73 2.36 1.93
N THR A 615 -4.21 1.29 1.32
CA THR A 615 -4.41 -0.08 1.79
C THR A 615 -3.11 -0.73 2.29
N PRO A 616 -3.17 -1.66 3.25
CA PRO A 616 -1.96 -2.30 3.79
C PRO A 616 -1.22 -3.19 2.77
N THR A 617 -1.94 -3.85 1.86
CA THR A 617 -1.35 -4.73 0.83
C THR A 617 -0.86 -3.97 -0.40
N GLY A 618 -1.30 -2.71 -0.55
CA GLY A 618 -1.06 -1.89 -1.71
C GLY A 618 -1.94 -2.22 -2.93
N PHE A 619 -2.89 -3.15 -2.82
CA PHE A 619 -3.82 -3.49 -3.90
C PHE A 619 -5.21 -3.77 -3.36
N PHE A 620 -6.25 -3.41 -4.10
CA PHE A 620 -7.64 -3.60 -3.68
C PHE A 620 -8.56 -3.84 -4.87
N ILE A 621 -9.74 -4.39 -4.57
CA ILE A 621 -10.80 -4.63 -5.55
C ILE A 621 -11.54 -3.32 -5.79
N VAL A 622 -11.65 -2.93 -7.06
CA VAL A 622 -12.36 -1.73 -7.50
C VAL A 622 -13.40 -2.10 -8.56
N ARG A 623 -14.48 -1.32 -8.61
CA ARG A 623 -15.52 -1.43 -9.64
C ARG A 623 -15.77 -0.09 -10.31
N ARG A 624 -16.07 -0.10 -11.61
CA ARG A 624 -16.62 1.05 -12.34
C ARG A 624 -17.44 0.55 -13.51
N ASN A 625 -18.61 1.17 -13.75
CA ASN A 625 -19.52 0.80 -14.83
C ASN A 625 -19.83 -0.71 -14.92
N GLY A 626 -20.03 -1.35 -13.76
CA GLY A 626 -20.35 -2.78 -13.66
C GLY A 626 -19.18 -3.73 -13.97
N LYS A 627 -17.96 -3.21 -14.17
CA LYS A 627 -16.73 -3.98 -14.38
C LYS A 627 -15.87 -3.96 -13.12
N VAL A 628 -15.27 -5.10 -12.76
CA VAL A 628 -14.51 -5.27 -11.51
C VAL A 628 -13.12 -5.79 -11.81
N TRP A 629 -12.10 -5.18 -11.20
CA TRP A 629 -10.70 -5.58 -11.33
C TRP A 629 -9.91 -5.28 -10.04
N VAL A 630 -8.67 -5.75 -9.97
CA VAL A 630 -7.72 -5.38 -8.92
C VAL A 630 -6.92 -4.16 -9.37
N THR A 631 -6.86 -3.13 -8.53
CA THR A 631 -6.06 -1.92 -8.75
C THR A 631 -5.08 -1.69 -7.60
N GLY A 632 -4.10 -0.80 -7.79
CA GLY A 632 -3.06 -0.51 -6.82
C GLY A 632 -3.33 0.74 -5.97
N ASN A 633 -2.47 0.91 -4.98
CA ASN A 633 -2.45 2.05 -4.09
C ASN A 633 -1.49 3.15 -4.55
N SER A 634 -1.63 4.24 -3.82
CA SER A 634 -0.81 5.43 -3.81
C SER A 634 0.09 5.37 -2.54
N GLY A 635 1.43 5.22 -2.57
CA GLY A 635 2.24 5.15 -1.31
C GLY A 635 3.73 5.52 -1.42
N ARG A 636 4.51 5.93 -0.39
CA ARG A 636 4.53 5.59 1.07
C ARG A 636 5.55 6.47 1.88
N ASN A 637 5.37 6.60 3.22
CA ASN A 637 6.35 6.71 4.35
C ASN A 637 5.86 7.56 5.55
N ILE A 638 5.89 8.90 5.50
CA ILE A 638 5.11 9.78 6.40
C ILE A 638 4.36 10.75 5.50
N GLN A 639 3.03 10.74 5.58
CA GLN A 639 2.18 11.75 4.96
C GLN A 639 1.91 12.80 6.04
N VAL A 640 2.67 13.90 6.05
CA VAL A 640 2.54 14.98 7.06
C VAL A 640 1.11 15.56 7.02
N GLN A 641 0.47 15.53 5.85
CA GLN A 641 -0.94 15.83 5.64
C GLN A 641 -1.92 14.90 6.40
N ASN A 642 -1.46 13.76 6.90
CA ASN A 642 -2.24 12.80 7.71
C ASN A 642 -1.83 12.78 9.19
N LEU A 643 -0.95 13.69 9.64
CA LEU A 643 -0.84 13.95 11.08
C LEU A 643 -2.20 14.51 11.54
N PRO A 644 -2.71 14.15 12.73
CA PRO A 644 -3.87 14.83 13.29
C PRO A 644 -3.57 16.33 13.27
N GLN A 645 -4.36 17.09 12.50
CA GLN A 645 -4.42 18.53 12.76
C GLN A 645 -4.99 18.65 14.17
N ASN A 646 -4.16 19.07 15.12
CA ASN A 646 -4.57 19.21 16.51
C ASN A 646 -5.60 20.34 16.61
N HIS A 647 -6.87 20.01 16.41
CA HIS A 647 -8.02 20.84 16.75
C HIS A 647 -8.30 20.73 18.25
N LEU A 648 -7.30 20.97 19.09
CA LEU A 648 -7.50 21.09 20.54
C LEU A 648 -7.99 22.52 20.84
N PRO A 649 -9.14 22.69 21.52
CA PRO A 649 -9.65 23.98 21.99
C PRO A 649 -8.65 24.77 22.87
N ASP A 650 -7.69 24.08 23.47
CA ASP A 650 -6.76 24.61 24.47
C ASP A 650 -5.63 25.48 23.86
N LEU A 651 -5.57 25.61 22.54
CA LEU A 651 -4.55 26.41 21.85
C LEU A 651 -4.80 27.92 22.01
N GLU A 652 -6.06 28.32 22.24
CA GLU A 652 -6.40 29.71 22.57
C GLU A 652 -6.01 30.03 24.02
N GLU A 653 -6.20 29.10 24.96
CA GLU A 653 -5.69 29.21 26.34
C GLU A 653 -4.16 29.24 26.40
N ALA A 654 -3.47 28.35 25.66
CA ALA A 654 -2.01 28.32 25.62
C ALA A 654 -1.42 29.61 25.00
N ARG A 655 -2.04 30.17 23.96
CA ARG A 655 -1.66 31.46 23.35
C ARG A 655 -1.95 32.65 24.26
N ASN A 656 -2.95 32.55 25.14
CA ASN A 656 -3.23 33.58 26.14
C ASN A 656 -2.27 33.48 27.33
N CYS A 657 -1.81 32.28 27.70
CA CYS A 657 -0.74 32.10 28.69
C CYS A 657 0.61 32.62 28.21
N SER A 658 0.96 32.49 26.92
CA SER A 658 2.23 33.02 26.38
C SER A 658 2.26 34.54 26.24
N LYS A 659 1.11 35.24 26.32
CA LYS A 659 1.03 36.70 26.31
C LYS A 659 1.27 37.34 27.69
N LEU A 660 1.37 36.52 28.74
CA LEU A 660 1.62 36.98 30.11
C LEU A 660 3.10 36.92 30.51
N VAL A 661 4.00 36.54 29.59
CA VAL A 661 5.46 36.43 29.84
C VAL A 661 6.30 37.31 28.89
N THR A 662 5.67 38.31 28.28
CA THR A 662 6.33 39.48 27.68
C THR A 662 5.73 40.72 28.30
#